data_AF-A0A845LEL4-F1
#
_entry.id   AF-A0A845LEL4-F1
#
_cell.length_a   1.000
_cell.length_b   1.000
_cell.length_c   1.000
_cell.angle_alpha   90.00
_cell.angle_beta   90.00
_cell.angle_gamma   90.00
#
_symmetry.space_group_name_H-M   'P 1'
#
loop_
_entity.id
_entity.type
_entity.pdbx_description
1 polymer ?
#
loop_
_entity_poly.entity_id
_entity_poly.type
_entity_poly.pdbx_seq_one_letter_code
_entity_poly.pdbx_strand_id
1 'polypeptide(L)'
;MSVAQINGRLKPGESIIENPGSVDSLDFTGSSLVGTRTFYLSNQGRVFVHDTGGLFGDPKVIVLSLQKGDLRTTFDDQVRVVYSKKNEYNLSFSLLYSLPNFLSLSRQAPGLFDIPTDCTYVKIDQSFFPVQMKMTCEAIHLTSGGLENTLPLRRVTSCQYEKPYLKLTGRFAWSDGAQKDRTVTKAELLVLDEPAARTIVANWSRSPKLFDLVPIDAMLLPGEYAGSLDDAARGCRAALLALSETKAQIVDEAQMRLLAEQKADIEQPAIAYDPYTQSIYLFHDDDNCRLSLTDPKKEEQDYLFQRFGDGSDIFLTEVFGSLGEKACMGEKLLFVHRQGECRFIDPAGMETVQRFFDLDAAFYFNNSGIPFIIHRDQVLSLRLSEEDKQSVYTMFWQTDVSLQKLSQTGLCLAESSNQPFLLRLDADGCSLMQDSSRHLDKFPYSSLKRIQYVEIAQEEDDFCRISLFVQGRGEVPLRATMWTIKGLIQGQYSFLKKEATLALPDSRLFAQWSQAVNDYIMTQLFSQFFIIEVEIQRLHAAEVEEKEKFTQIANYLFYAMQGLKKHLDMLSIYLPMMLKQEEQRLARKAKQNIKVEVFKNLQRALSGITGQLSRSLSEVERSLGPISYVIVPQPEIEDDNSDLVRWGATIASVAINPAYAVNLVRMFFDEDARDNREKAKDELERNRLKLYVEQALHSYEYTMRAVLPYCISETSETVSKYYKSLGDGYATLLKLKPAREMLFERFSELHLYKEMPVSASHLLTRRAMLEKIRSSMERMNAFIRQCRWTD
;
A
#
# COMPACT_ATOMS: atom_id res chain seq x y z
N MET A 1 1.67 32.07 77.83
CA MET A 1 0.37 32.64 78.22
C MET A 1 -0.71 31.66 77.79
N SER A 2 -1.58 31.24 78.71
CA SER A 2 -2.71 30.37 78.36
C SER A 2 -3.82 31.17 77.68
N VAL A 3 -4.66 30.50 76.87
CA VAL A 3 -5.86 31.13 76.27
C VAL A 3 -6.72 31.83 77.33
N ALA A 4 -6.80 31.28 78.54
CA ALA A 4 -7.51 31.89 79.67
C ALA A 4 -6.94 33.27 80.08
N GLN A 5 -5.63 33.47 80.02
CA GLN A 5 -4.98 34.75 80.32
C GLN A 5 -5.17 35.79 79.21
N ILE A 6 -5.30 35.34 77.95
CA ILE A 6 -5.60 36.23 76.82
C ILE A 6 -7.08 36.62 76.83
N ASN A 7 -7.98 35.69 77.16
CA ASN A 7 -9.41 35.97 77.30
C ASN A 7 -9.71 37.10 78.29
N GLY A 8 -8.94 37.22 79.38
CA GLY A 8 -9.04 38.35 80.32
C GLY A 8 -8.57 39.71 79.76
N ARG A 9 -7.98 39.74 78.57
CA ARG A 9 -7.48 40.95 77.88
C ARG A 9 -8.28 41.31 76.62
N LEU A 10 -9.30 40.51 76.30
CA LEU A 10 -10.22 40.77 75.19
C LEU A 10 -11.20 41.88 75.58
N LYS A 11 -11.53 42.75 74.63
CA LYS A 11 -12.58 43.75 74.78
C LYS A 11 -13.97 43.08 74.72
N PRO A 12 -15.03 43.75 75.22
CA PRO A 12 -16.40 43.26 75.03
C PRO A 12 -16.70 43.00 73.53
N GLY A 13 -17.17 41.79 73.21
CA GLY A 13 -17.44 41.34 71.84
C GLY A 13 -16.20 40.92 71.03
N GLU A 14 -15.02 40.93 71.64
CA GLU A 14 -13.78 40.44 71.04
C GLU A 14 -13.60 38.93 71.33
N SER A 15 -13.28 38.15 70.32
CA SER A 15 -12.99 36.71 70.42
C SER A 15 -11.74 36.37 69.62
N ILE A 16 -10.97 35.39 70.08
CA ILE A 16 -9.86 34.83 69.31
C ILE A 16 -10.45 34.05 68.13
N ILE A 17 -10.02 34.39 66.91
CA ILE A 17 -10.47 33.73 65.67
C ILE A 17 -9.39 32.82 65.09
N GLU A 18 -8.13 33.01 65.49
CA GLU A 18 -7.02 32.18 65.05
C GLU A 18 -5.98 31.99 66.16
N ASN A 19 -5.49 30.76 66.28
CA ASN A 19 -4.32 30.37 67.06
C ASN A 19 -3.51 29.36 66.23
N PRO A 20 -2.70 29.83 65.28
CA PRO A 20 -2.02 28.94 64.35
C PRO A 20 -0.95 28.17 65.13
N GLY A 21 -1.05 26.84 65.12
CA GLY A 21 -0.03 25.96 65.72
C GLY A 21 1.35 26.09 65.08
N SER A 22 1.42 26.64 63.86
CA SER A 22 2.64 26.98 63.14
C SER A 22 2.49 28.34 62.43
N VAL A 23 3.28 29.33 62.83
CA VAL A 23 3.45 30.59 62.08
C VAL A 23 4.65 30.41 61.14
N ASP A 24 4.49 30.71 59.85
CA ASP A 24 5.52 30.49 58.81
C ASP A 24 6.77 31.36 59.08
N SER A 25 6.56 32.60 59.51
CA SER A 25 7.60 33.46 60.09
C SER A 25 7.02 34.41 61.14
N LEU A 26 7.71 34.59 62.27
CA LEU A 26 7.31 35.48 63.36
C LEU A 26 8.55 36.13 63.98
N ASP A 27 8.77 37.40 63.66
CA ASP A 27 9.95 38.16 64.08
C ASP A 27 9.53 39.45 64.78
N PHE A 28 10.23 39.81 65.86
CA PHE A 28 10.08 41.09 66.55
C PHE A 28 11.33 41.39 67.39
N THR A 29 11.51 42.67 67.71
CA THR A 29 12.65 43.20 68.46
C THR A 29 12.67 42.62 69.88
N GLY A 30 13.77 41.96 70.22
CA GLY A 30 13.94 41.35 71.54
C GLY A 30 13.18 40.04 71.74
N SER A 31 12.87 39.32 70.64
CA SER A 31 12.43 37.92 70.68
C SER A 31 13.51 37.00 71.25
N SER A 32 13.12 36.05 72.08
CA SER A 32 14.05 35.09 72.68
C SER A 32 14.52 34.04 71.66
N LEU A 33 15.76 33.57 71.81
CA LEU A 33 16.36 32.54 70.94
C LEU A 33 15.78 31.13 71.19
N VAL A 34 15.29 30.85 72.40
CA VAL A 34 14.89 29.51 72.86
C VAL A 34 13.51 29.45 73.54
N GLY A 35 12.79 30.58 73.64
CA GLY A 35 11.43 30.62 74.20
C GLY A 35 10.37 30.20 73.18
N THR A 36 9.28 29.63 73.69
CA THR A 36 8.11 29.29 72.88
C THR A 36 7.34 30.55 72.57
N ARG A 37 7.12 30.80 71.27
CA ARG A 37 6.34 31.93 70.78
C ARG A 37 4.94 31.43 70.41
N THR A 38 3.92 32.13 70.88
CA THR A 38 2.51 31.87 70.52
C THR A 38 1.90 33.12 69.93
N PHE A 39 1.08 32.92 68.90
CA PHE A 39 0.42 33.98 68.13
C PHE A 39 -1.09 33.79 68.22
N TYR A 40 -1.82 34.87 68.43
CA TYR A 40 -3.27 34.87 68.39
C TYR A 40 -3.78 36.09 67.63
N LEU A 41 -4.83 35.88 66.84
CA LEU A 41 -5.56 36.96 66.16
C LEU A 41 -7.01 36.99 66.64
N SER A 42 -7.53 38.18 66.95
CA SER A 42 -8.93 38.38 67.31
C SER A 42 -9.81 38.84 66.15
N ASN A 43 -11.13 38.63 66.27
CA ASN A 43 -12.15 39.12 65.34
C ASN A 43 -12.14 40.65 65.16
N GLN A 44 -11.52 41.39 66.07
CA GLN A 44 -11.38 42.86 66.01
C GLN A 44 -10.00 43.30 65.52
N GLY A 45 -9.19 42.40 64.94
CA GLY A 45 -7.89 42.74 64.38
C GLY A 45 -6.79 42.99 65.41
N ARG A 46 -6.94 42.52 66.65
CA ARG A 46 -5.83 42.58 67.63
C ARG A 46 -5.00 41.31 67.54
N VAL A 47 -3.69 41.52 67.42
CA VAL A 47 -2.68 40.47 67.43
C VAL A 47 -2.06 40.40 68.81
N PHE A 48 -2.03 39.20 69.39
CA PHE A 48 -1.34 38.91 70.64
C PHE A 48 -0.18 37.98 70.33
N VAL A 49 1.04 38.46 70.57
CA VAL A 49 2.24 37.64 70.50
C VAL A 49 2.77 37.46 71.90
N HIS A 50 2.95 36.22 72.32
CA HIS A 50 3.53 35.88 73.60
C HIS A 50 4.79 35.05 73.41
N ASP A 51 5.89 35.53 73.98
CA ASP A 51 7.16 34.83 74.02
C ASP A 51 7.45 34.46 75.48
N THR A 52 7.73 33.18 75.75
CA THR A 52 8.06 32.75 77.11
C THR A 52 9.40 33.28 77.60
N GLY A 53 10.24 33.85 76.73
CA GLY A 53 11.58 34.32 77.07
C GLY A 53 12.63 33.20 77.14
N GLY A 54 12.19 31.95 77.36
CA GLY A 54 13.06 30.78 77.46
C GLY A 54 13.99 30.82 78.67
N LEU A 55 15.14 30.16 78.58
CA LEU A 55 16.12 30.06 79.67
C LEU A 55 16.88 31.37 79.95
N PHE A 56 16.87 32.32 79.01
CA PHE A 56 17.75 33.51 79.02
C PHE A 56 17.03 34.84 78.76
N GLY A 57 15.70 34.85 78.76
CA GLY A 57 14.92 36.07 78.52
C GLY A 57 13.68 36.13 79.41
N ASP A 58 13.21 37.34 79.68
CA ASP A 58 11.94 37.55 80.37
C ASP A 58 10.75 37.30 79.43
N PRO A 59 9.65 36.74 79.96
CA PRO A 59 8.43 36.56 79.18
C PRO A 59 7.88 37.91 78.71
N LYS A 60 7.53 38.00 77.43
CA LYS A 60 7.01 39.22 76.80
C LYS A 60 5.66 38.97 76.16
N VAL A 61 4.77 39.95 76.30
CA VAL A 61 3.47 39.98 75.60
C VAL A 61 3.41 41.25 74.78
N ILE A 62 3.36 41.10 73.46
CA ILE A 62 3.11 42.19 72.53
C ILE A 62 1.64 42.15 72.14
N VAL A 63 0.98 43.29 72.21
CA VAL A 63 -0.40 43.45 71.76
C VAL A 63 -0.43 44.57 70.73
N LEU A 64 -0.84 44.24 69.51
CA LEU A 64 -0.94 45.18 68.41
C LEU A 64 -2.38 45.23 67.91
N SER A 65 -2.91 46.43 67.67
CA SER A 65 -4.22 46.58 67.01
C SER A 65 -3.98 46.91 65.53
N LEU A 66 -4.37 46.00 64.65
CA LEU A 66 -4.27 46.17 63.20
C LEU A 66 -5.42 47.06 62.71
N GLN A 67 -5.10 47.95 61.79
CA GLN A 67 -6.07 48.72 61.02
C GLN A 67 -6.35 48.03 59.68
N LYS A 68 -7.45 48.42 59.03
CA LYS A 68 -7.73 48.01 57.66
C LYS A 68 -6.55 48.36 56.74
N GLY A 69 -6.09 47.38 55.95
CA GLY A 69 -4.95 47.52 55.04
C GLY A 69 -3.57 47.29 55.67
N ASP A 70 -3.49 47.01 56.98
CA ASP A 70 -2.21 46.67 57.63
C ASP A 70 -1.72 45.25 57.27
N LEU A 71 -2.65 44.34 56.94
CA LEU A 71 -2.34 43.00 56.45
C LEU A 71 -2.31 42.98 54.93
N ARG A 72 -1.18 42.55 54.37
CA ARG A 72 -1.05 42.25 52.94
C ARG A 72 -1.38 40.79 52.71
N THR A 73 -2.29 40.52 51.80
CA THR A 73 -2.68 39.17 51.42
C THR A 73 -2.23 38.88 50.00
N THR A 74 -1.39 37.87 49.85
CA THR A 74 -0.97 37.33 48.55
C THR A 74 -1.67 36.00 48.32
N PHE A 75 -2.09 35.77 47.08
CA PHE A 75 -3.09 34.78 46.68
C PHE A 75 -2.46 33.85 45.63
N ASP A 76 -1.80 32.79 46.10
CA ASP A 76 -1.15 31.75 45.26
C ASP A 76 -1.88 30.40 45.46
N ASP A 77 -1.16 29.26 45.44
CA ASP A 77 -1.69 27.93 45.83
C ASP A 77 -2.24 27.91 47.28
N GLN A 78 -1.73 28.81 48.11
CA GLN A 78 -2.20 29.11 49.46
C GLN A 78 -2.34 30.63 49.63
N VAL A 79 -3.19 31.06 50.57
CA VAL A 79 -3.35 32.47 50.90
C VAL A 79 -2.31 32.85 51.95
N ARG A 80 -1.35 33.68 51.55
CA ARG A 80 -0.31 34.21 52.44
C ARG A 80 -0.74 35.55 53.02
N VAL A 81 -0.92 35.62 54.33
CA VAL A 81 -1.22 36.86 55.07
C VAL A 81 0.08 37.35 55.71
N VAL A 82 0.53 38.54 55.34
CA VAL A 82 1.78 39.15 55.81
C VAL A 82 1.51 40.46 56.52
N TYR A 83 2.13 40.65 57.68
CA TYR A 83 2.26 41.93 58.35
C TYR A 83 3.74 42.31 58.43
N SER A 84 4.10 43.51 57.99
CA SER A 84 5.50 43.98 57.98
C SER A 84 5.67 45.48 58.23
N LYS A 85 4.67 46.12 58.85
CA LYS A 85 4.69 47.56 59.13
C LYS A 85 5.53 47.85 60.38
N LYS A 86 6.46 48.80 60.27
CA LYS A 86 7.30 49.26 61.41
C LYS A 86 6.41 49.73 62.56
N ASN A 87 6.65 49.16 63.73
CA ASN A 87 6.04 49.54 65.00
C ASN A 87 7.12 49.54 66.09
N GLU A 88 6.75 49.90 67.32
CA GLU A 88 7.69 49.95 68.46
C GLU A 88 8.43 48.63 68.71
N TYR A 89 7.88 47.52 68.23
CA TYR A 89 8.45 46.18 68.39
C TYR A 89 9.07 45.63 67.10
N ASN A 90 9.05 46.35 65.97
CA ASN A 90 9.33 45.79 64.63
C ASN A 90 8.71 44.41 64.39
N LEU A 91 7.47 44.20 64.84
CA LEU A 91 6.78 42.92 64.64
C LEU A 91 6.52 42.68 63.15
N SER A 92 6.87 41.51 62.65
CA SER A 92 6.47 41.00 61.34
C SER A 92 6.08 39.54 61.42
N PHE A 93 5.07 39.16 60.65
CA PHE A 93 4.68 37.76 60.55
C PHE A 93 4.14 37.39 59.16
N SER A 94 4.26 36.11 58.83
CA SER A 94 3.66 35.46 57.66
C SER A 94 2.83 34.27 58.11
N LEU A 95 1.59 34.21 57.65
CA LEU A 95 0.65 33.11 57.89
C LEU A 95 0.22 32.53 56.56
N LEU A 96 0.17 31.21 56.46
CA LEU A 96 -0.28 30.49 55.27
C LEU A 96 -1.60 29.79 55.57
N TYR A 97 -2.59 30.03 54.72
CA TYR A 97 -3.93 29.46 54.84
C TYR A 97 -4.31 28.73 53.56
N SER A 98 -5.06 27.64 53.68
CA SER A 98 -5.88 27.20 52.55
C SER A 98 -6.97 28.25 52.28
N LEU A 99 -7.38 28.40 51.02
CA LEU A 99 -8.42 29.37 50.66
C LEU A 99 -9.72 29.21 51.49
N PRO A 100 -10.25 27.99 51.74
CA PRO A 100 -11.43 27.82 52.61
C PRO A 100 -11.22 28.33 54.04
N ASN A 101 -10.04 28.07 54.63
CA ASN A 101 -9.72 28.51 55.99
C ASN A 101 -9.59 30.04 56.04
N PHE A 102 -8.92 30.64 55.06
CA PHE A 102 -8.82 32.08 54.93
C PHE A 102 -10.19 32.75 54.76
N LEU A 103 -11.07 32.21 53.91
CA LEU A 103 -12.41 32.77 53.73
C LEU A 103 -13.23 32.67 55.03
N SER A 104 -13.13 31.57 55.78
CA SER A 104 -13.75 31.44 57.10
C SER A 104 -13.23 32.52 58.07
N LEU A 105 -11.91 32.71 58.10
CA LEU A 105 -11.23 33.72 58.92
C LEU A 105 -11.69 35.14 58.57
N SER A 106 -11.79 35.45 57.27
CA SER A 106 -12.24 36.76 56.78
C SER A 106 -13.67 37.10 57.17
N ARG A 107 -14.56 36.09 57.29
CA ARG A 107 -15.94 36.28 57.76
C ARG A 107 -16.00 36.59 59.25
N GLN A 108 -15.08 36.04 60.03
CA GLN A 108 -15.02 36.26 61.47
C GLN A 108 -14.40 37.61 61.82
N ALA A 109 -13.53 38.17 60.96
CA ALA A 109 -12.97 39.53 61.08
C ALA A 109 -13.26 40.37 59.81
N PRO A 110 -14.50 40.84 59.60
CA PRO A 110 -14.86 41.61 58.42
C PRO A 110 -14.08 42.94 58.35
N GLY A 111 -13.46 43.20 57.19
CA GLY A 111 -12.71 44.44 56.93
C GLY A 111 -11.25 44.43 57.39
N LEU A 112 -10.77 43.34 57.99
CA LEU A 112 -9.38 43.19 58.41
C LEU A 112 -8.44 42.78 57.27
N PHE A 113 -8.93 41.95 56.35
CA PHE A 113 -8.19 41.45 55.19
C PHE A 113 -8.67 42.15 53.92
N ASP A 114 -7.75 42.58 53.06
CA ASP A 114 -8.07 43.12 51.73
C ASP A 114 -8.10 41.98 50.70
N ILE A 115 -9.29 41.53 50.32
CA ILE A 115 -9.45 40.54 49.25
C ILE A 115 -9.49 41.29 47.91
N PRO A 116 -8.54 41.04 46.98
CA PRO A 116 -8.53 41.66 45.67
C PRO A 116 -9.85 41.33 44.95
N THR A 117 -10.54 42.35 44.45
CA THR A 117 -11.81 42.18 43.73
C THR A 117 -11.63 41.58 42.34
N ASP A 118 -10.41 41.63 41.81
CA ASP A 118 -9.96 41.15 40.51
C ASP A 118 -9.46 39.70 40.53
N CYS A 119 -9.12 39.14 41.69
CA CYS A 119 -8.70 37.75 41.83
C CYS A 119 -9.91 36.84 42.06
N THR A 120 -10.19 35.98 41.08
CA THR A 120 -11.18 34.91 41.18
C THR A 120 -10.47 33.58 41.34
N TYR A 121 -11.12 32.62 42.01
CA TYR A 121 -10.62 31.26 42.13
C TYR A 121 -11.53 30.29 41.42
N VAL A 122 -10.94 29.37 40.67
CA VAL A 122 -11.67 28.20 40.16
C VAL A 122 -11.21 26.99 40.94
N LYS A 123 -12.16 26.31 41.55
CA LYS A 123 -11.94 24.97 42.07
C LYS A 123 -12.34 23.95 41.03
N ILE A 124 -11.39 23.09 40.67
CA ILE A 124 -11.61 21.94 39.80
C ILE A 124 -11.15 20.72 40.56
N ASP A 125 -12.04 19.75 40.71
CA ASP A 125 -11.87 18.59 41.58
C ASP A 125 -11.52 19.01 43.02
N GLN A 126 -10.26 18.82 43.43
CA GLN A 126 -9.74 19.17 44.75
C GLN A 126 -8.74 20.33 44.74
N SER A 127 -8.42 20.88 43.56
CA SER A 127 -7.40 21.92 43.38
C SER A 127 -8.03 23.28 43.14
N PHE A 128 -7.40 24.33 43.68
CA PHE A 128 -7.80 25.72 43.47
C PHE A 128 -6.77 26.41 42.58
N PHE A 129 -7.26 27.13 41.57
CA PHE A 129 -6.42 27.87 40.63
C PHE A 129 -6.75 29.36 40.72
N PRO A 130 -5.76 30.24 40.98
CA PRO A 130 -5.96 31.67 40.87
C PRO A 130 -6.12 32.04 39.40
N VAL A 131 -7.18 32.78 39.07
CA VAL A 131 -7.51 33.16 37.70
C VAL A 131 -8.00 34.61 37.65
N GLN A 132 -7.67 35.29 36.56
CA GLN A 132 -8.41 36.45 36.11
C GLN A 132 -9.66 35.96 35.39
N MET A 133 -10.82 36.41 35.84
CA MET A 133 -12.09 35.99 35.26
C MET A 133 -12.69 37.13 34.46
N LYS A 134 -13.00 36.85 33.19
CA LYS A 134 -13.79 37.72 32.33
C LYS A 134 -15.07 36.98 31.93
N MET A 135 -16.20 37.52 32.35
CA MET A 135 -17.50 36.95 32.06
C MET A 135 -18.10 37.59 30.81
N THR A 136 -18.67 36.78 29.92
CA THR A 136 -19.52 37.24 28.81
C THR A 136 -20.89 36.57 28.92
N CYS A 137 -21.82 36.95 28.04
CA CYS A 137 -23.12 36.28 27.94
C CYS A 137 -23.02 34.84 27.38
N GLU A 138 -21.90 34.47 26.75
CA GLU A 138 -21.74 33.18 26.07
C GLU A 138 -20.76 32.24 26.78
N ALA A 139 -19.75 32.80 27.47
CA ALA A 139 -18.70 32.03 28.10
C ALA A 139 -18.08 32.75 29.31
N ILE A 140 -17.42 31.97 30.17
CA ILE A 140 -16.57 32.47 31.25
C ILE A 140 -15.12 32.20 30.83
N HIS A 141 -14.36 33.26 30.61
CA HIS A 141 -12.94 33.19 30.27
C HIS A 141 -12.12 33.32 31.55
N LEU A 142 -11.13 32.46 31.69
CA LEU A 142 -10.31 32.29 32.89
C LEU A 142 -8.85 32.30 32.46
N THR A 143 -8.10 33.31 32.90
CA THR A 143 -6.69 33.48 32.52
C THR A 143 -5.80 33.31 33.73
N SER A 144 -4.81 32.42 33.66
CA SER A 144 -3.83 32.19 34.74
C SER A 144 -2.44 31.97 34.16
N GLY A 145 -1.45 32.78 34.56
CA GLY A 145 -0.05 32.57 34.16
C GLY A 145 0.22 32.53 32.65
N GLY A 146 -0.65 33.13 31.83
CA GLY A 146 -0.57 33.08 30.35
C GLY A 146 -1.38 31.95 29.68
N LEU A 147 -2.01 31.07 30.46
CA LEU A 147 -2.96 30.06 29.99
C LEU A 147 -4.38 30.66 29.98
N GLU A 148 -5.11 30.43 28.89
CA GLU A 148 -6.51 30.83 28.75
C GLU A 148 -7.42 29.60 28.71
N ASN A 149 -8.31 29.49 29.69
CA ASN A 149 -9.36 28.49 29.75
C ASN A 149 -10.71 29.16 29.50
N THR A 150 -11.53 28.58 28.63
CA THR A 150 -12.87 29.09 28.35
C THR A 150 -13.90 28.05 28.78
N LEU A 151 -14.87 28.47 29.59
CA LEU A 151 -16.04 27.66 29.97
C LEU A 151 -17.26 28.16 29.18
N PRO A 152 -17.62 27.53 28.06
CA PRO A 152 -18.78 27.95 27.28
C PRO A 152 -20.05 27.66 28.06
N LEU A 153 -20.90 28.66 28.27
CA LEU A 153 -22.16 28.51 29.02
C LEU A 153 -23.13 27.55 28.31
N ARG A 154 -23.01 27.41 26.98
CA ARG A 154 -23.78 26.46 26.17
C ARG A 154 -23.48 24.99 26.53
N ARG A 155 -22.28 24.69 27.07
CA ARG A 155 -21.86 23.36 27.53
C ARG A 155 -22.07 23.14 29.04
N VAL A 156 -22.89 23.98 29.70
CA VAL A 156 -23.24 23.87 31.12
C VAL A 156 -24.61 23.19 31.24
N THR A 157 -24.69 22.06 31.96
CA THR A 157 -25.94 21.35 32.28
C THR A 157 -26.63 21.88 33.54
N SER A 158 -25.86 22.42 34.49
CA SER A 158 -26.39 23.04 35.70
C SER A 158 -25.52 24.21 36.15
N CYS A 159 -26.15 25.35 36.45
CA CYS A 159 -25.52 26.56 36.94
C CYS A 159 -26.26 27.05 38.18
N GLN A 160 -25.60 27.02 39.35
CA GLN A 160 -26.20 27.41 40.63
C GLN A 160 -25.28 28.35 41.39
N TYR A 161 -25.85 29.45 41.91
CA TYR A 161 -25.11 30.35 42.79
C TYR A 161 -25.41 30.04 44.26
N GLU A 162 -24.42 29.47 44.94
CA GLU A 162 -24.39 29.23 46.37
C GLU A 162 -23.33 30.12 47.00
N LYS A 163 -23.72 31.31 47.45
CA LYS A 163 -22.81 32.35 47.95
C LYS A 163 -21.69 31.78 48.84
N PRO A 164 -20.40 32.02 48.51
CA PRO A 164 -19.85 32.89 47.46
C PRO A 164 -19.50 32.17 46.14
N TYR A 165 -19.97 30.94 45.93
CA TYR A 165 -19.59 30.10 44.79
C TYR A 165 -20.63 30.07 43.69
N LEU A 166 -20.20 30.22 42.44
CA LEU A 166 -20.94 29.83 41.26
C LEU A 166 -20.53 28.41 40.88
N LYS A 167 -21.41 27.44 41.08
CA LYS A 167 -21.20 26.03 40.77
C LYS A 167 -21.69 25.72 39.36
N LEU A 168 -20.80 25.20 38.54
CA LEU A 168 -21.06 24.79 37.16
C LEU A 168 -20.89 23.28 37.05
N THR A 169 -21.87 22.62 36.48
CA THR A 169 -21.77 21.23 35.99
C THR A 169 -21.92 21.25 34.47
N GLY A 170 -21.08 20.53 33.76
CA GLY A 170 -21.06 20.53 32.29
C GLY A 170 -19.94 19.66 31.73
N ARG A 171 -19.45 19.98 30.53
CA ARG A 171 -18.20 19.41 29.99
C ARG A 171 -17.34 20.52 29.40
N PHE A 172 -16.16 20.70 29.97
CA PHE A 172 -15.24 21.78 29.61
C PHE A 172 -13.85 21.21 29.34
N ALA A 173 -13.12 21.82 28.41
CA ALA A 173 -11.68 21.59 28.31
C ALA A 173 -10.97 22.45 29.36
N TRP A 174 -10.00 21.88 30.06
CA TRP A 174 -9.17 22.59 31.02
C TRP A 174 -7.70 22.26 30.82
N SER A 175 -6.87 23.29 30.71
CA SER A 175 -5.42 23.22 30.61
C SER A 175 -4.77 23.80 31.86
N ASP A 176 -3.84 23.06 32.46
CA ASP A 176 -3.11 23.42 33.69
C ASP A 176 -1.61 23.65 33.49
N GLY A 177 -1.14 23.76 32.23
CA GLY A 177 0.25 24.06 31.89
C GLY A 177 1.19 22.86 31.86
N ALA A 178 0.78 21.69 32.36
CA ALA A 178 1.56 20.45 32.32
C ALA A 178 1.38 19.62 31.02
N GLN A 179 0.92 20.26 29.93
CA GLN A 179 0.66 19.68 28.59
C GLN A 179 -0.54 18.71 28.46
N LYS A 180 -1.47 18.64 29.42
CA LYS A 180 -2.69 17.84 29.24
C LYS A 180 -3.95 18.67 29.37
N ASP A 181 -4.59 18.95 28.24
CA ASP A 181 -5.99 19.34 28.22
C ASP A 181 -6.83 18.18 28.74
N ARG A 182 -7.57 18.41 29.83
CA ARG A 182 -8.46 17.40 30.43
C ARG A 182 -9.91 17.87 30.38
N THR A 183 -10.82 16.90 30.31
CA THR A 183 -12.25 17.20 30.34
C THR A 183 -12.70 17.31 31.79
N VAL A 184 -13.23 18.47 32.16
CA VAL A 184 -13.72 18.77 33.51
C VAL A 184 -15.24 18.77 33.50
N THR A 185 -15.85 18.07 34.46
CA THR A 185 -17.31 18.00 34.57
C THR A 185 -17.91 18.95 35.60
N LYS A 186 -17.10 19.43 36.54
CA LYS A 186 -17.52 20.30 37.64
C LYS A 186 -16.50 21.41 37.87
N ALA A 187 -16.97 22.65 37.96
CA ALA A 187 -16.15 23.79 38.34
C ALA A 187 -16.90 24.62 39.40
N GLU A 188 -16.22 25.00 40.49
CA GLU A 188 -16.76 25.93 41.48
C GLU A 188 -15.97 27.23 41.42
N LEU A 189 -16.61 28.31 40.97
CA LEU A 189 -15.99 29.62 40.82
C LEU A 189 -16.28 30.48 42.05
N LEU A 190 -15.27 30.99 42.73
CA LEU A 190 -15.45 31.95 43.82
C LEU A 190 -15.77 33.33 43.25
N VAL A 191 -17.04 33.74 43.29
CA VAL A 191 -17.51 35.02 42.75
C VAL A 191 -18.02 35.91 43.88
N LEU A 192 -17.23 36.93 44.23
CA LEU A 192 -17.54 37.88 45.30
C LEU A 192 -18.56 38.95 44.87
N ASP A 193 -18.67 39.21 43.56
CA ASP A 193 -19.71 40.05 42.95
C ASP A 193 -21.01 39.25 42.77
N GLU A 194 -21.88 39.32 43.79
CA GLU A 194 -23.18 38.63 43.80
C GLU A 194 -24.10 39.06 42.63
N PRO A 195 -24.27 40.36 42.29
CA PRO A 195 -24.98 40.78 41.08
C PRO A 195 -24.45 40.14 39.78
N ALA A 196 -23.13 40.08 39.60
CA ALA A 196 -22.53 39.46 38.41
C ALA A 196 -22.83 37.96 38.35
N ALA A 197 -22.69 37.25 39.47
CA ALA A 197 -23.00 35.81 39.55
C ALA A 197 -24.47 35.51 39.23
N ARG A 198 -25.41 36.30 39.79
CA ARG A 198 -26.85 36.16 39.52
C ARG A 198 -27.19 36.46 38.06
N THR A 199 -26.49 37.40 37.44
CA THR A 199 -26.65 37.73 36.01
C THR A 199 -26.23 36.55 35.13
N ILE A 200 -25.14 35.85 35.47
CA ILE A 200 -24.74 34.62 34.74
C ILE A 200 -25.81 33.54 34.85
N VAL A 201 -26.30 33.26 36.06
CA VAL A 201 -27.35 32.24 36.26
C VAL A 201 -28.59 32.58 35.43
N ALA A 202 -29.00 33.86 35.43
CA ALA A 202 -30.12 34.33 34.62
C ALA A 202 -29.86 34.20 33.11
N ASN A 203 -28.67 34.56 32.63
CA ASN A 203 -28.31 34.45 31.21
C ASN A 203 -28.24 32.98 30.77
N TRP A 204 -27.55 32.12 31.53
CA TRP A 204 -27.49 30.69 31.28
C TRP A 204 -28.88 30.05 31.19
N SER A 205 -29.80 30.44 32.08
CA SER A 205 -31.17 29.89 32.06
C SER A 205 -31.90 30.16 30.74
N ARG A 206 -31.60 31.29 30.08
CA ARG A 206 -32.21 31.75 28.82
C ARG A 206 -31.46 31.30 27.56
N SER A 207 -30.19 30.93 27.68
CA SER A 207 -29.37 30.48 26.56
C SER A 207 -29.78 29.08 26.08
N PRO A 208 -29.63 28.78 24.78
CA PRO A 208 -29.74 27.41 24.26
C PRO A 208 -28.62 26.54 24.85
N LYS A 209 -28.93 25.30 25.24
CA LYS A 209 -27.96 24.37 25.82
C LYS A 209 -27.63 23.29 24.80
N LEU A 210 -26.35 22.91 24.74
CA LEU A 210 -25.90 21.85 23.83
C LEU A 210 -26.57 20.52 24.17
N PHE A 211 -26.72 20.24 25.45
CA PHE A 211 -27.33 19.01 25.95
C PHE A 211 -28.86 18.97 25.84
N ASP A 212 -29.48 20.02 25.29
CA ASP A 212 -30.86 19.94 24.80
C ASP A 212 -30.90 19.21 23.43
N LEU A 213 -29.78 19.16 22.71
CA LEU A 213 -29.63 18.52 21.39
C LEU A 213 -28.98 17.13 21.47
N VAL A 214 -28.10 16.92 22.45
CA VAL A 214 -27.27 15.71 22.56
C VAL A 214 -27.34 15.10 23.97
N PRO A 215 -27.11 13.77 24.13
CA PRO A 215 -27.06 13.13 25.43
C PRO A 215 -26.02 13.76 26.36
N ILE A 216 -26.37 13.88 27.65
CA ILE A 216 -25.53 14.51 28.69
C ILE A 216 -24.21 13.74 28.89
N ASP A 217 -24.22 12.44 28.65
CA ASP A 217 -23.10 11.52 28.76
C ASP A 217 -22.22 11.45 27.50
N ALA A 218 -22.63 12.10 26.40
CA ALA A 218 -21.93 12.02 25.12
C ALA A 218 -20.50 12.58 25.17
N MET A 219 -19.53 11.79 24.69
CA MET A 219 -18.18 12.25 24.37
C MET A 219 -18.24 13.31 23.28
N LEU A 220 -17.57 14.44 23.49
CA LEU A 220 -17.62 15.61 22.60
C LEU A 220 -16.28 15.76 21.89
N LEU A 221 -16.25 15.52 20.58
CA LEU A 221 -15.05 15.58 19.76
C LEU A 221 -15.20 16.67 18.69
N PRO A 222 -14.42 17.77 18.76
CA PRO A 222 -14.45 18.81 17.74
C PRO A 222 -13.82 18.32 16.44
N GLY A 223 -14.29 18.85 15.31
CA GLY A 223 -13.74 18.52 14.00
C GLY A 223 -14.31 19.39 12.88
N GLU A 224 -13.93 19.05 11.66
CA GLU A 224 -14.45 19.64 10.44
C GLU A 224 -15.40 18.67 9.73
N TYR A 225 -16.64 19.09 9.58
CA TYR A 225 -17.69 18.36 8.89
C TYR A 225 -17.69 18.70 7.40
N ALA A 226 -17.77 17.65 6.57
CA ALA A 226 -18.10 17.73 5.16
C ALA A 226 -19.17 16.67 4.86
N GLY A 227 -20.28 17.05 4.22
CA GLY A 227 -21.36 16.10 3.91
C GLY A 227 -22.55 16.74 3.21
N SER A 228 -23.44 15.88 2.71
CA SER A 228 -24.68 16.28 2.02
C SER A 228 -25.94 16.20 2.89
N LEU A 229 -25.82 15.82 4.17
CA LEU A 229 -26.97 15.64 5.08
C LEU A 229 -27.63 16.96 5.55
N ASP A 230 -27.05 18.11 5.23
CA ASP A 230 -27.68 19.43 5.42
C ASP A 230 -27.77 20.16 4.07
N ASP A 231 -28.99 20.49 3.63
CA ASP A 231 -29.28 21.26 2.41
C ASP A 231 -28.52 22.61 2.33
N ALA A 232 -27.99 23.08 3.46
CA ALA A 232 -27.22 24.31 3.58
C ALA A 232 -25.73 24.11 3.25
N ALA A 233 -25.42 24.02 1.95
CA ALA A 233 -24.14 24.24 1.26
C ALA A 233 -22.95 23.26 1.50
N ARG A 234 -22.50 22.70 0.37
CA ARG A 234 -21.25 21.95 0.15
C ARG A 234 -20.02 22.75 0.60
N GLY A 235 -19.39 22.35 1.71
CA GLY A 235 -18.11 22.91 2.19
C GLY A 235 -17.75 22.47 3.61
N CYS A 236 -16.46 22.44 3.94
CA CYS A 236 -15.98 22.13 5.29
C CYS A 236 -16.46 23.17 6.30
N ARG A 237 -17.04 22.73 7.42
CA ARG A 237 -17.47 23.60 8.53
C ARG A 237 -17.03 23.02 9.86
N ALA A 238 -16.74 23.89 10.82
CA ALA A 238 -16.52 23.46 12.20
C ALA A 238 -17.79 22.79 12.74
N ALA A 239 -17.63 21.59 13.31
CA ALA A 239 -18.70 20.82 13.89
C ALA A 239 -18.21 20.04 15.11
N LEU A 240 -19.16 19.52 15.88
CA LEU A 240 -18.91 18.73 17.08
C LEU A 240 -19.58 17.37 16.94
N LEU A 241 -18.81 16.29 17.07
CA LEU A 241 -19.36 14.97 17.29
C LEU A 241 -19.71 14.78 18.76
N ALA A 242 -20.98 14.50 19.03
CA ALA A 242 -21.45 14.00 20.30
C ALA A 242 -21.71 12.49 20.17
N LEU A 243 -20.86 11.70 20.83
CA LEU A 243 -20.90 10.24 20.78
C LEU A 243 -21.31 9.67 22.14
N SER A 244 -22.47 9.02 22.19
CA SER A 244 -23.00 8.28 23.35
C SER A 244 -22.96 6.77 23.10
N GLU A 245 -23.37 5.96 24.07
CA GLU A 245 -23.47 4.50 23.88
C GLU A 245 -24.46 4.10 22.77
N THR A 246 -25.48 4.91 22.48
CA THR A 246 -26.56 4.53 21.56
C THR A 246 -26.67 5.42 20.32
N LYS A 247 -26.00 6.58 20.31
CA LYS A 247 -26.10 7.57 19.23
C LYS A 247 -24.78 8.26 18.94
N ALA A 248 -24.57 8.56 17.66
CA ALA A 248 -23.58 9.51 17.17
C ALA A 248 -24.32 10.68 16.52
N GLN A 249 -24.02 11.90 16.96
CA GLN A 249 -24.69 13.12 16.52
C GLN A 249 -23.65 14.16 16.12
N ILE A 250 -23.82 14.78 14.96
CA ILE A 250 -22.97 15.89 14.50
C ILE A 250 -23.74 17.18 14.69
N VAL A 251 -23.13 18.15 15.37
CA VAL A 251 -23.78 19.40 15.77
C VAL A 251 -22.97 20.60 15.30
N ASP A 252 -23.64 21.59 14.71
CA ASP A 252 -23.11 22.95 14.57
C ASP A 252 -23.31 23.67 15.91
N GLU A 253 -22.24 23.79 16.69
CA GLU A 253 -22.28 24.43 18.00
C GLU A 253 -22.46 25.95 17.93
N ALA A 254 -22.06 26.58 16.83
CA ALA A 254 -22.23 28.02 16.64
C ALA A 254 -23.71 28.37 16.44
N GLN A 255 -24.40 27.59 15.59
CA GLN A 255 -25.81 27.75 15.28
C GLN A 255 -26.75 26.99 16.22
N MET A 256 -26.22 26.10 17.06
CA MET A 256 -26.99 25.21 17.95
C MET A 256 -27.99 24.36 17.19
N ARG A 257 -27.51 23.69 16.14
CA ARG A 257 -28.33 22.87 15.24
C ARG A 257 -27.72 21.48 15.07
N LEU A 258 -28.55 20.45 15.12
CA LEU A 258 -28.18 19.09 14.75
C LEU A 258 -28.04 18.99 13.23
N LEU A 259 -26.85 18.60 12.76
CA LEU A 259 -26.54 18.42 11.34
C LEU A 259 -26.81 16.99 10.88
N ALA A 260 -26.46 16.00 11.71
CA ALA A 260 -26.69 14.58 11.41
C ALA A 260 -26.89 13.78 12.71
N GLU A 261 -27.70 12.73 12.67
CA GLU A 261 -27.87 11.77 13.76
C GLU A 261 -27.94 10.36 13.22
N GLN A 262 -27.22 9.45 13.87
CA GLN A 262 -27.27 8.04 13.57
C GLN A 262 -27.25 7.21 14.86
N LYS A 263 -28.00 6.11 14.86
CA LYS A 263 -27.91 5.12 15.94
C LYS A 263 -26.53 4.48 15.89
N ALA A 264 -25.84 4.50 17.01
CA ALA A 264 -24.53 3.86 17.17
C ALA A 264 -24.73 2.38 17.57
N ASP A 265 -25.52 1.65 16.77
CA ASP A 265 -25.78 0.22 16.96
C ASP A 265 -24.57 -0.60 16.53
N ILE A 266 -24.19 -1.59 17.31
CA ILE A 266 -22.99 -2.43 17.12
C ILE A 266 -23.23 -3.47 16.00
N GLU A 267 -24.48 -3.84 15.72
CA GLU A 267 -24.77 -4.92 14.76
C GLU A 267 -24.73 -4.45 13.30
N GLN A 268 -25.02 -3.18 13.02
CA GLN A 268 -24.93 -2.57 11.69
C GLN A 268 -24.48 -1.10 11.79
N PRO A 269 -23.25 -0.83 12.29
CA PRO A 269 -22.86 0.53 12.62
C PRO A 269 -22.58 1.30 11.33
N ALA A 270 -23.52 2.04 10.75
CA ALA A 270 -23.28 2.83 9.53
C ALA A 270 -22.22 3.97 9.67
N ILE A 271 -21.39 3.87 10.71
CA ILE A 271 -20.28 4.71 11.11
C ILE A 271 -18.99 3.89 10.93
N ALA A 272 -17.94 4.52 10.41
CA ALA A 272 -16.59 3.95 10.36
C ALA A 272 -15.55 4.98 10.80
N TYR A 273 -14.47 4.52 11.43
CA TYR A 273 -13.37 5.38 11.85
C TYR A 273 -12.07 5.00 11.12
N ASP A 274 -11.47 5.97 10.44
CA ASP A 274 -10.13 5.83 9.87
C ASP A 274 -9.10 6.45 10.81
N PRO A 275 -8.29 5.64 11.53
CA PRO A 275 -7.31 6.16 12.49
C PRO A 275 -6.18 6.97 11.83
N TYR A 276 -5.93 6.78 10.53
CA TYR A 276 -4.86 7.48 9.82
C TYR A 276 -5.25 8.92 9.49
N THR A 277 -6.45 9.11 8.95
CA THR A 277 -7.00 10.44 8.66
C THR A 277 -7.73 11.04 9.86
N GLN A 278 -7.79 10.33 10.97
CA GLN A 278 -8.54 10.68 12.20
C GLN A 278 -9.97 11.14 11.87
N SER A 279 -10.59 10.47 10.91
CA SER A 279 -11.87 10.87 10.36
C SER A 279 -12.93 9.82 10.64
N ILE A 280 -14.12 10.28 11.02
CA ILE A 280 -15.30 9.45 11.20
C ILE A 280 -16.20 9.66 9.99
N TYR A 281 -16.62 8.56 9.38
CA TYR A 281 -17.52 8.54 8.24
C TYR A 281 -18.87 8.02 8.69
N LEU A 282 -19.95 8.73 8.34
CA LEU A 282 -21.32 8.23 8.49
C LEU A 282 -21.88 8.02 7.09
N PHE A 283 -22.36 6.80 6.84
CA PHE A 283 -22.89 6.38 5.56
C PHE A 283 -24.42 6.29 5.65
N HIS A 284 -25.14 6.97 4.75
CA HIS A 284 -26.60 6.92 4.71
C HIS A 284 -27.11 6.86 3.27
N ASP A 285 -27.43 5.66 2.78
CA ASP A 285 -27.83 5.43 1.39
C ASP A 285 -26.91 6.14 0.36
N ASP A 286 -27.35 7.28 -0.18
CA ASP A 286 -26.61 8.07 -1.17
C ASP A 286 -25.97 9.35 -0.58
N ASP A 287 -26.33 9.71 0.66
CA ASP A 287 -25.84 10.87 1.40
C ASP A 287 -24.86 10.43 2.49
N ASN A 288 -23.60 10.82 2.35
CA ASN A 288 -22.58 10.49 3.34
C ASN A 288 -22.06 11.76 4.00
N CYS A 289 -21.42 11.59 5.15
CA CYS A 289 -20.65 12.66 5.74
C CYS A 289 -19.35 12.15 6.34
N ARG A 290 -18.39 13.05 6.39
CA ARG A 290 -17.10 12.89 7.03
C ARG A 290 -16.95 13.96 8.08
N LEU A 291 -16.46 13.56 9.24
CA LEU A 291 -15.98 14.46 10.26
C LEU A 291 -14.50 14.19 10.51
N SER A 292 -13.64 15.13 10.12
CA SER A 292 -12.20 15.08 10.40
C SER A 292 -11.94 15.65 11.78
N LEU A 293 -11.53 14.81 12.73
CA LEU A 293 -11.37 15.20 14.14
C LEU A 293 -10.14 16.09 14.33
N THR A 294 -10.24 17.07 15.22
CA THR A 294 -9.13 17.97 15.57
C THR A 294 -8.38 17.42 16.77
N ASP A 295 -7.17 16.91 16.54
CA ASP A 295 -6.23 16.42 17.57
C ASP A 295 -6.86 15.50 18.65
N PRO A 296 -7.58 14.42 18.28
CA PRO A 296 -8.14 13.49 19.24
C PRO A 296 -7.04 12.87 20.11
N LYS A 297 -7.30 12.73 21.41
CA LYS A 297 -6.34 12.11 22.34
C LYS A 297 -6.18 10.63 22.03
N LYS A 298 -5.03 10.04 22.38
CA LYS A 298 -4.79 8.61 22.15
C LYS A 298 -5.89 7.70 22.72
N GLU A 299 -6.37 7.99 23.94
CA GLU A 299 -7.47 7.24 24.56
C GLU A 299 -8.79 7.34 23.77
N GLU A 300 -9.05 8.50 23.15
CA GLU A 300 -10.22 8.73 22.31
C GLU A 300 -10.07 8.00 20.97
N GLN A 301 -8.87 8.02 20.38
CA GLN A 301 -8.56 7.27 19.16
C GLN A 301 -8.68 5.77 19.37
N ASP A 302 -8.13 5.24 20.48
CA ASP A 302 -8.21 3.82 20.84
C ASP A 302 -9.68 3.40 21.04
N TYR A 303 -10.49 4.25 21.71
CA TYR A 303 -11.92 4.01 21.86
C TYR A 303 -12.68 4.00 20.53
N LEU A 304 -12.40 4.97 19.66
CA LEU A 304 -13.03 5.05 18.33
C LEU A 304 -12.64 3.86 17.44
N PHE A 305 -11.37 3.45 17.48
CA PHE A 305 -10.90 2.30 16.73
C PHE A 305 -11.52 0.99 17.23
N GLN A 306 -11.58 0.77 18.53
CA GLN A 306 -12.26 -0.41 19.09
C GLN A 306 -13.76 -0.45 18.77
N ARG A 307 -14.39 0.72 18.63
CA ARG A 307 -15.84 0.81 18.42
C ARG A 307 -16.26 0.81 16.95
N PHE A 308 -15.46 1.41 16.08
CA PHE A 308 -15.80 1.69 14.68
C PHE A 308 -14.68 1.39 13.67
N GLY A 309 -13.55 0.82 14.12
CA GLY A 309 -12.43 0.44 13.25
C GLY A 309 -12.63 -0.90 12.54
N ASP A 310 -13.41 -1.81 13.13
CA ASP A 310 -13.62 -3.15 12.57
C ASP A 310 -14.77 -3.17 11.55
N GLY A 311 -14.52 -3.78 10.38
CA GLY A 311 -15.54 -4.15 9.41
C GLY A 311 -15.82 -3.14 8.29
N SER A 312 -14.96 -2.15 8.06
CA SER A 312 -15.01 -1.29 6.87
C SER A 312 -13.61 -0.90 6.41
N ASP A 313 -13.28 -1.23 5.17
CA ASP A 313 -12.04 -0.82 4.52
C ASP A 313 -12.25 0.46 3.74
N ILE A 314 -11.54 1.51 4.13
CA ILE A 314 -11.71 2.86 3.59
C ILE A 314 -10.37 3.37 3.07
N PHE A 315 -10.36 3.75 1.80
CA PHE A 315 -9.19 4.36 1.21
C PHE A 315 -9.46 5.26 0.03
N LEU A 316 -8.60 6.27 -0.12
CA LEU A 316 -8.59 7.14 -1.28
C LEU A 316 -7.91 6.42 -2.46
N THR A 317 -8.55 6.46 -3.62
CA THR A 317 -8.03 5.83 -4.82
C THR A 317 -8.34 6.65 -6.07
N GLU A 318 -7.44 6.58 -7.04
CA GLU A 318 -7.69 7.06 -8.39
C GLU A 318 -8.39 5.96 -9.19
N VAL A 319 -9.55 6.29 -9.75
CA VAL A 319 -10.39 5.35 -10.49
C VAL A 319 -10.21 5.57 -11.99
N PHE A 320 -9.97 4.49 -12.72
CA PHE A 320 -9.89 4.47 -14.18
C PHE A 320 -10.91 3.45 -14.73
N GLY A 321 -11.58 3.76 -15.84
CA GLY A 321 -12.55 2.86 -16.47
C GLY A 321 -13.95 3.47 -16.60
N SER A 322 -15.00 2.66 -16.46
CA SER A 322 -16.41 3.12 -16.47
C SER A 322 -17.07 2.82 -15.14
N LEU A 323 -17.58 3.86 -14.47
CA LEU A 323 -18.26 3.77 -13.19
C LEU A 323 -19.67 4.35 -13.35
N GLY A 324 -20.69 3.48 -13.38
CA GLY A 324 -22.07 3.93 -13.63
C GLY A 324 -22.18 4.57 -15.02
N GLU A 325 -22.69 5.79 -15.12
CA GLU A 325 -22.75 6.54 -16.38
C GLU A 325 -21.53 7.45 -16.61
N LYS A 326 -20.45 7.33 -15.83
CA LYS A 326 -19.28 8.20 -15.93
C LYS A 326 -18.06 7.44 -16.44
N ALA A 327 -17.31 8.04 -17.37
CA ALA A 327 -15.98 7.56 -17.75
C ALA A 327 -14.97 8.19 -16.79
N CYS A 328 -14.18 7.36 -16.11
CA CYS A 328 -13.20 7.78 -15.14
C CYS A 328 -11.78 7.74 -15.73
N MET A 329 -11.07 8.86 -15.64
CA MET A 329 -9.72 9.09 -16.14
C MET A 329 -8.75 9.48 -15.01
N GLY A 330 -8.86 8.82 -13.85
CA GLY A 330 -8.03 9.07 -12.67
C GLY A 330 -8.70 9.98 -11.63
N GLU A 331 -10.03 10.03 -11.58
CA GLU A 331 -10.74 10.74 -10.53
C GLU A 331 -10.42 10.14 -9.17
N LYS A 332 -10.12 11.01 -8.21
CA LYS A 332 -9.89 10.63 -6.81
C LYS A 332 -11.23 10.41 -6.13
N LEU A 333 -11.53 9.17 -5.81
CA LEU A 333 -12.73 8.75 -5.10
C LEU A 333 -12.34 8.01 -3.83
N LEU A 334 -13.20 8.13 -2.82
CA LEU A 334 -13.11 7.30 -1.62
C LEU A 334 -13.76 5.95 -1.96
N PHE A 335 -12.97 4.87 -1.90
CA PHE A 335 -13.47 3.52 -1.95
C PHE A 335 -13.78 3.05 -0.52
N VAL A 336 -14.96 2.49 -0.34
CA VAL A 336 -15.44 1.93 0.91
C VAL A 336 -15.94 0.51 0.63
N HIS A 337 -15.33 -0.48 1.27
CA HIS A 337 -15.83 -1.86 1.26
C HIS A 337 -16.34 -2.24 2.65
N ARG A 338 -17.55 -2.79 2.70
CA ARG A 338 -18.21 -3.11 3.95
C ARG A 338 -19.29 -4.16 3.77
N GLN A 339 -19.25 -5.22 4.58
CA GLN A 339 -20.30 -6.27 4.60
C GLN A 339 -20.64 -6.84 3.22
N GLY A 340 -19.67 -6.88 2.31
CA GLY A 340 -19.86 -7.32 0.93
C GLY A 340 -20.52 -6.29 0.00
N GLU A 341 -20.49 -5.01 0.36
CA GLU A 341 -20.90 -3.88 -0.48
C GLU A 341 -19.69 -2.97 -0.76
N CYS A 342 -19.51 -2.59 -2.03
CA CYS A 342 -18.56 -1.57 -2.46
C CYS A 342 -19.28 -0.25 -2.72
N ARG A 343 -18.71 0.85 -2.22
CA ARG A 343 -19.15 2.22 -2.51
C ARG A 343 -17.99 3.09 -2.98
N PHE A 344 -18.27 3.90 -3.99
CA PHE A 344 -17.39 4.96 -4.47
C PHE A 344 -18.03 6.30 -4.13
N ILE A 345 -17.32 7.13 -3.38
CA ILE A 345 -17.83 8.40 -2.85
C ILE A 345 -16.91 9.53 -3.31
N ASP A 346 -17.48 10.66 -3.76
CA ASP A 346 -16.71 11.87 -4.03
C ASP A 346 -16.24 12.47 -2.69
N PRO A 347 -14.93 12.55 -2.40
CA PRO A 347 -14.43 13.05 -1.12
C PRO A 347 -14.70 14.54 -0.87
N ALA A 348 -15.05 15.33 -1.89
CA ALA A 348 -15.35 16.75 -1.72
C ALA A 348 -16.80 17.00 -1.28
N GLY A 349 -17.76 16.30 -1.90
CA GLY A 349 -19.19 16.43 -1.61
C GLY A 349 -19.75 15.36 -0.69
N MET A 350 -19.02 14.26 -0.49
CA MET A 350 -19.47 13.02 0.15
C MET A 350 -20.70 12.37 -0.51
N GLU A 351 -20.95 12.71 -1.78
CA GLU A 351 -22.02 12.12 -2.58
C GLU A 351 -21.59 10.72 -3.08
N THR A 352 -22.47 9.72 -2.95
CA THR A 352 -22.23 8.40 -3.53
C THR A 352 -22.24 8.50 -5.05
N VAL A 353 -21.11 8.20 -5.69
CA VAL A 353 -20.99 8.14 -7.15
C VAL A 353 -21.56 6.83 -7.67
N GLN A 354 -21.28 5.72 -6.98
CA GLN A 354 -21.75 4.39 -7.36
C GLN A 354 -21.70 3.43 -6.16
N ARG A 355 -22.66 2.51 -6.08
CA ARG A 355 -22.65 1.38 -5.14
C ARG A 355 -23.03 0.07 -5.83
N PHE A 356 -22.46 -1.04 -5.37
CA PHE A 356 -22.82 -2.39 -5.79
C PHE A 356 -22.40 -3.43 -4.75
N PHE A 357 -23.00 -4.61 -4.82
CA PHE A 357 -22.64 -5.74 -3.95
C PHE A 357 -21.53 -6.60 -4.56
N ASP A 358 -20.70 -7.20 -3.72
CA ASP A 358 -19.62 -8.09 -4.12
C ASP A 358 -20.11 -9.25 -4.99
N LEU A 359 -21.31 -9.77 -4.70
CA LEU A 359 -21.92 -10.86 -5.45
C LEU A 359 -22.25 -10.48 -6.91
N ASP A 360 -22.41 -9.19 -7.18
CA ASP A 360 -22.71 -8.66 -8.52
C ASP A 360 -21.44 -8.26 -9.28
N ALA A 361 -20.26 -8.39 -8.66
CA ALA A 361 -18.98 -7.97 -9.20
C ALA A 361 -17.97 -9.13 -9.22
N ALA A 362 -17.05 -9.07 -10.18
CA ALA A 362 -15.88 -9.94 -10.22
C ALA A 362 -14.63 -9.12 -9.96
N PHE A 363 -13.85 -9.54 -8.97
CA PHE A 363 -12.65 -8.87 -8.53
C PHE A 363 -11.42 -9.62 -9.00
N TYR A 364 -10.45 -8.87 -9.50
CA TYR A 364 -9.18 -9.39 -9.98
C TYR A 364 -8.05 -8.59 -9.37
N PHE A 365 -6.98 -9.27 -9.01
CA PHE A 365 -5.78 -8.63 -8.49
C PHE A 365 -4.60 -9.13 -9.31
N ASN A 366 -3.84 -8.20 -9.89
CA ASN A 366 -2.61 -8.58 -10.58
C ASN A 366 -1.43 -8.54 -9.62
N ASN A 367 -0.38 -9.28 -9.95
CA ASN A 367 0.84 -9.33 -9.14
C ASN A 367 1.56 -7.96 -9.03
N SER A 368 1.27 -7.02 -9.94
CA SER A 368 1.79 -5.64 -9.89
C SER A 368 1.03 -4.71 -8.92
N GLY A 369 0.03 -5.22 -8.19
CA GLY A 369 -0.69 -4.47 -7.15
C GLY A 369 -1.84 -3.58 -7.64
N ILE A 370 -2.33 -3.79 -8.87
CA ILE A 370 -3.46 -3.07 -9.45
C ILE A 370 -4.71 -3.96 -9.35
N PRO A 371 -5.69 -3.58 -8.52
CA PRO A 371 -6.99 -4.25 -8.49
C PRO A 371 -7.87 -3.83 -9.68
N PHE A 372 -8.62 -4.79 -10.21
CA PHE A 372 -9.65 -4.57 -11.22
C PHE A 372 -11.00 -5.08 -10.72
N ILE A 373 -12.05 -4.37 -11.10
CA ILE A 373 -13.42 -4.72 -10.77
C ILE A 373 -14.23 -4.76 -12.07
N ILE A 374 -14.93 -5.87 -12.29
CA ILE A 374 -15.91 -6.00 -13.37
C ILE A 374 -17.30 -6.08 -12.74
N HIS A 375 -18.17 -5.11 -13.02
CA HIS A 375 -19.55 -5.08 -12.53
C HIS A 375 -20.51 -4.76 -13.68
N ARG A 376 -21.45 -5.67 -14.00
CA ARG A 376 -22.43 -5.50 -15.09
C ARG A 376 -21.80 -5.04 -16.44
N ASP A 377 -20.75 -5.75 -16.86
CA ASP A 377 -19.91 -5.44 -18.04
C ASP A 377 -19.12 -4.13 -17.97
N GLN A 378 -19.19 -3.39 -16.87
CA GLN A 378 -18.34 -2.23 -16.62
C GLN A 378 -17.01 -2.68 -16.04
N VAL A 379 -15.91 -2.13 -16.53
CA VAL A 379 -14.57 -2.43 -16.03
C VAL A 379 -13.92 -1.21 -15.39
N LEU A 380 -13.33 -1.45 -14.23
CA LEU A 380 -12.67 -0.46 -13.39
C LEU A 380 -11.29 -0.99 -13.01
N SER A 381 -10.35 -0.07 -12.84
CA SER A 381 -9.07 -0.33 -12.20
C SER A 381 -8.81 0.76 -11.19
N LEU A 382 -8.31 0.37 -10.02
CA LEU A 382 -8.05 1.30 -8.93
C LEU A 382 -6.54 1.48 -8.79
N ARG A 383 -6.10 2.72 -8.68
CA ARG A 383 -4.73 3.04 -8.30
C ARG A 383 -4.74 3.65 -6.92
N LEU A 384 -4.00 3.03 -6.02
CA LEU A 384 -3.93 3.45 -4.62
C LEU A 384 -3.09 4.72 -4.55
N SER A 385 -3.60 5.75 -3.87
CA SER A 385 -2.88 7.02 -3.69
C SER A 385 -2.04 7.05 -2.40
N GLU A 386 -2.27 6.10 -1.49
CA GLU A 386 -1.63 6.03 -0.17
C GLU A 386 -0.54 4.96 -0.15
N GLU A 387 0.71 5.37 -0.35
CA GLU A 387 1.88 4.48 -0.37
C GLU A 387 2.04 3.72 0.97
N ASP A 388 1.74 4.39 2.10
CA ASP A 388 1.87 3.83 3.44
C ASP A 388 0.89 2.67 3.74
N LYS A 389 -0.19 2.55 2.96
CA LYS A 389 -1.24 1.53 3.14
C LYS A 389 -1.13 0.37 2.13
N GLN A 390 -0.09 0.33 1.28
CA GLN A 390 0.03 -0.65 0.20
C GLN A 390 -0.05 -2.12 0.67
N SER A 391 0.55 -2.44 1.81
CA SER A 391 0.52 -3.79 2.39
C SER A 391 -0.88 -4.18 2.89
N VAL A 392 -1.58 -3.24 3.53
CA VAL A 392 -2.95 -3.42 4.02
C VAL A 392 -3.90 -3.63 2.86
N TYR A 393 -3.76 -2.85 1.78
CA TYR A 393 -4.58 -3.01 0.58
C TYR A 393 -4.34 -4.36 -0.10
N THR A 394 -3.09 -4.75 -0.23
CA THR A 394 -2.74 -6.05 -0.82
C THR A 394 -3.35 -7.19 0.00
N MET A 395 -3.31 -7.09 1.33
CA MET A 395 -3.93 -8.05 2.24
C MET A 395 -5.44 -8.09 2.05
N PHE A 396 -6.12 -6.95 2.11
CA PHE A 396 -7.57 -6.82 1.88
C PHE A 396 -8.03 -7.56 0.61
N TRP A 397 -7.37 -7.29 -0.52
CA TRP A 397 -7.71 -7.95 -1.78
C TRP A 397 -7.52 -9.47 -1.72
N GLN A 398 -6.52 -9.96 -0.99
CA GLN A 398 -6.21 -11.39 -0.89
C GLN A 398 -7.07 -12.15 0.12
N THR A 399 -7.51 -11.50 1.21
CA THR A 399 -8.21 -12.15 2.32
C THR A 399 -9.71 -11.92 2.32
N ASP A 400 -10.15 -10.70 2.03
CA ASP A 400 -11.52 -10.26 2.29
C ASP A 400 -12.40 -10.26 1.05
N VAL A 401 -11.79 -10.39 -0.14
CA VAL A 401 -12.49 -10.43 -1.43
C VAL A 401 -12.19 -11.74 -2.15
N SER A 402 -13.22 -12.34 -2.77
CA SER A 402 -13.04 -13.54 -3.59
C SER A 402 -12.41 -13.18 -4.94
N LEU A 403 -11.09 -13.29 -5.03
CA LEU A 403 -10.35 -13.01 -6.25
C LEU A 403 -10.48 -14.13 -7.28
N GLN A 404 -10.78 -13.73 -8.52
CA GLN A 404 -10.72 -14.62 -9.67
C GLN A 404 -9.35 -14.53 -10.36
N LYS A 405 -8.95 -15.61 -11.04
CA LYS A 405 -7.71 -15.60 -11.84
C LYS A 405 -7.91 -14.73 -13.09
N LEU A 406 -7.06 -13.72 -13.24
CA LEU A 406 -6.99 -12.85 -14.43
C LEU A 406 -6.91 -13.62 -15.75
N SER A 407 -6.25 -14.79 -15.73
CA SER A 407 -5.97 -15.61 -16.90
C SER A 407 -7.19 -16.12 -17.68
N GLN A 408 -8.41 -15.97 -17.15
CA GLN A 408 -9.66 -16.39 -17.80
C GLN A 408 -10.55 -15.24 -18.25
N THR A 409 -10.04 -14.00 -18.20
CA THR A 409 -10.79 -12.82 -18.63
C THR A 409 -10.15 -12.10 -19.79
N GLY A 410 -10.98 -11.47 -20.61
CA GLY A 410 -10.57 -10.60 -21.71
C GLY A 410 -10.03 -9.24 -21.26
N LEU A 411 -9.58 -9.10 -20.00
CA LEU A 411 -9.18 -7.81 -19.45
C LEU A 411 -7.89 -7.31 -20.13
N CYS A 412 -7.90 -6.04 -20.51
CA CYS A 412 -6.79 -5.36 -21.18
C CYS A 412 -6.62 -3.94 -20.62
N LEU A 413 -5.45 -3.35 -20.80
CA LEU A 413 -5.18 -1.94 -20.51
C LEU A 413 -4.69 -1.21 -21.75
N ALA A 414 -5.08 0.05 -21.94
CA ALA A 414 -4.35 0.97 -22.83
C ALA A 414 -2.98 1.26 -22.24
N GLU A 415 -1.94 1.11 -23.05
CA GLU A 415 -0.57 1.31 -22.58
C GLU A 415 -0.26 2.79 -22.24
N SER A 416 -0.90 3.73 -22.93
CA SER A 416 -0.65 5.17 -22.74
C SER A 416 -1.41 5.80 -21.57
N SER A 417 -2.52 5.19 -21.13
CA SER A 417 -3.42 5.79 -20.14
C SER A 417 -3.78 4.87 -18.97
N ASN A 418 -3.31 3.62 -18.98
CA ASN A 418 -3.72 2.55 -18.05
C ASN A 418 -5.25 2.35 -17.96
N GLN A 419 -6.01 2.84 -18.94
CA GLN A 419 -7.45 2.67 -18.97
C GLN A 419 -7.80 1.19 -19.16
N PRO A 420 -8.63 0.61 -18.27
CA PRO A 420 -9.01 -0.79 -18.39
C PRO A 420 -10.13 -0.97 -19.42
N PHE A 421 -10.07 -2.09 -20.13
CA PHE A 421 -11.06 -2.51 -21.13
C PHE A 421 -11.32 -4.01 -21.04
N LEU A 422 -12.51 -4.41 -21.46
CA LEU A 422 -12.81 -5.78 -21.84
C LEU A 422 -12.63 -5.92 -23.34
N LEU A 423 -11.68 -6.78 -23.75
CA LEU A 423 -11.55 -7.22 -25.12
C LEU A 423 -12.55 -8.34 -25.37
N ARG A 424 -13.63 -8.02 -26.07
CA ARG A 424 -14.62 -9.00 -26.50
C ARG A 424 -14.23 -9.53 -27.88
N LEU A 425 -14.12 -10.86 -27.98
CA LEU A 425 -13.87 -11.56 -29.23
C LEU A 425 -15.21 -12.00 -29.82
N ASP A 426 -15.58 -11.41 -30.96
CA ASP A 426 -16.80 -11.73 -31.70
C ASP A 426 -16.46 -12.55 -32.95
N ALA A 427 -17.49 -12.94 -33.71
CA ALA A 427 -17.32 -13.73 -34.93
C ALA A 427 -16.59 -12.97 -36.05
N ASP A 428 -16.73 -11.64 -36.13
CA ASP A 428 -16.22 -10.80 -37.21
C ASP A 428 -15.00 -9.93 -36.81
N GLY A 429 -14.64 -9.91 -35.53
CA GLY A 429 -13.53 -9.09 -35.03
C GLY A 429 -13.39 -9.13 -33.52
N CYS A 430 -12.68 -8.13 -33.00
CA CYS A 430 -12.63 -7.85 -31.58
C CYS A 430 -13.10 -6.42 -31.28
N SER A 431 -13.59 -6.18 -30.08
CA SER A 431 -13.98 -4.85 -29.61
C SER A 431 -13.40 -4.56 -28.24
N LEU A 432 -13.01 -3.30 -28.02
CA LEU A 432 -12.60 -2.78 -26.72
C LEU A 432 -13.81 -2.08 -26.10
N MET A 433 -14.27 -2.63 -24.98
CA MET A 433 -15.45 -2.15 -24.26
C MET A 433 -15.07 -1.69 -22.86
N GLN A 434 -15.62 -0.55 -22.43
CA GLN A 434 -15.56 -0.16 -21.02
C GLN A 434 -16.86 -0.45 -20.27
N ASP A 435 -17.98 -0.46 -20.99
CA ASP A 435 -19.29 -0.90 -20.53
C ASP A 435 -20.11 -1.43 -21.72
N SER A 436 -21.30 -1.97 -21.45
CA SER A 436 -22.20 -2.54 -22.46
C SER A 436 -22.66 -1.56 -23.55
N SER A 437 -22.56 -0.25 -23.31
CA SER A 437 -23.00 0.82 -24.22
C SER A 437 -21.85 1.56 -24.90
N ARG A 438 -20.65 1.59 -24.29
CA ARG A 438 -19.46 2.28 -24.77
C ARG A 438 -18.47 1.32 -25.39
N HIS A 439 -18.62 1.17 -26.70
CA HIS A 439 -17.54 0.66 -27.54
C HIS A 439 -16.55 1.79 -27.81
N LEU A 440 -15.34 1.66 -27.29
CA LEU A 440 -14.28 2.60 -27.67
C LEU A 440 -13.83 2.33 -29.10
N ASP A 441 -13.66 1.06 -29.43
CA ASP A 441 -13.17 0.65 -30.74
C ASP A 441 -13.64 -0.75 -31.11
N LYS A 442 -13.92 -0.95 -32.40
CA LYS A 442 -14.14 -2.27 -33.00
C LYS A 442 -13.15 -2.50 -34.12
N PHE A 443 -12.48 -3.64 -34.09
CA PHE A 443 -11.48 -4.06 -35.06
C PHE A 443 -11.97 -5.30 -35.78
N PRO A 444 -12.45 -5.16 -37.03
CA PRO A 444 -12.73 -6.32 -37.87
C PRO A 444 -11.46 -7.16 -38.05
N TYR A 445 -11.58 -8.49 -38.01
CA TYR A 445 -10.42 -9.39 -38.21
C TYR A 445 -9.73 -9.18 -39.57
N SER A 446 -10.47 -8.72 -40.57
CA SER A 446 -9.96 -8.35 -41.90
C SER A 446 -9.04 -7.12 -41.88
N SER A 447 -9.17 -6.24 -40.87
CA SER A 447 -8.37 -5.02 -40.72
C SER A 447 -7.09 -5.22 -39.89
N LEU A 448 -7.06 -6.23 -39.03
CA LEU A 448 -5.91 -6.55 -38.19
C LEU A 448 -4.80 -7.17 -39.05
N LYS A 449 -3.64 -6.50 -39.19
CA LYS A 449 -2.55 -6.98 -40.05
C LYS A 449 -1.53 -7.83 -39.29
N ARG A 450 -1.18 -7.41 -38.07
CA ARG A 450 -0.12 -8.02 -37.27
C ARG A 450 -0.36 -7.75 -35.79
N ILE A 451 0.01 -8.72 -34.97
CA ILE A 451 0.15 -8.57 -33.52
C ILE A 451 1.65 -8.66 -33.23
N GLN A 452 2.24 -7.62 -32.65
CA GLN A 452 3.65 -7.58 -32.30
C GLN A 452 3.79 -7.63 -30.78
N TYR A 453 4.64 -8.50 -30.28
CA TYR A 453 4.98 -8.55 -28.86
C TYR A 453 6.07 -7.52 -28.56
N VAL A 454 5.81 -6.68 -27.57
CA VAL A 454 6.78 -5.73 -26.99
C VAL A 454 7.37 -6.30 -25.71
N GLU A 455 6.57 -7.03 -24.93
CA GLU A 455 6.99 -7.68 -23.70
C GLU A 455 6.06 -8.87 -23.39
N ILE A 456 6.60 -9.95 -22.80
CA ILE A 456 5.80 -11.09 -22.33
C ILE A 456 5.63 -10.97 -20.82
N ALA A 457 4.46 -11.37 -20.32
CA ALA A 457 4.14 -11.48 -18.89
C ALA A 457 5.29 -12.16 -18.12
N GLN A 458 5.65 -11.58 -16.98
CA GLN A 458 6.68 -12.07 -16.06
C GLN A 458 6.03 -12.59 -14.76
N GLU A 459 6.80 -13.15 -13.82
CA GLU A 459 6.25 -13.62 -12.53
C GLU A 459 5.48 -12.49 -11.79
N GLU A 460 5.90 -11.23 -11.96
CA GLU A 460 5.35 -10.06 -11.29
C GLU A 460 4.18 -9.37 -12.03
N ASP A 461 3.91 -9.72 -13.30
CA ASP A 461 2.82 -9.12 -14.08
C ASP A 461 2.19 -10.13 -15.04
N ASP A 462 0.87 -10.32 -14.90
CA ASP A 462 0.08 -11.22 -15.74
C ASP A 462 -0.14 -10.70 -17.18
N PHE A 463 0.17 -9.42 -17.44
CA PHE A 463 -0.04 -8.79 -18.74
C PHE A 463 1.20 -8.88 -19.65
N CYS A 464 0.94 -9.18 -20.93
CA CYS A 464 1.92 -8.98 -22.01
C CYS A 464 1.69 -7.62 -22.66
N ARG A 465 2.76 -6.92 -23.04
CA ARG A 465 2.66 -5.71 -23.86
C ARG A 465 2.70 -6.07 -25.33
N ILE A 466 1.69 -5.62 -26.06
CA ILE A 466 1.52 -5.91 -27.48
C ILE A 466 1.15 -4.64 -28.25
N SER A 467 1.47 -4.64 -29.53
CA SER A 467 1.00 -3.64 -30.49
C SER A 467 0.16 -4.31 -31.57
N LEU A 468 -1.09 -3.87 -31.70
CA LEU A 468 -1.99 -4.27 -32.79
C LEU A 468 -1.80 -3.32 -33.98
N PHE A 469 -1.40 -3.86 -35.12
CA PHE A 469 -1.29 -3.10 -36.37
C PHE A 469 -2.59 -3.21 -37.15
N VAL A 470 -3.39 -2.14 -37.13
CA VAL A 470 -4.71 -2.10 -37.77
C VAL A 470 -4.67 -1.26 -39.03
N GLN A 471 -5.17 -1.82 -40.13
CA GLN A 471 -5.26 -1.12 -41.41
C GLN A 471 -6.11 0.15 -41.30
N GLY A 472 -5.56 1.28 -41.75
CA GLY A 472 -6.26 2.57 -41.75
C GLY A 472 -6.20 3.32 -40.42
N ARG A 473 -5.75 2.69 -39.32
CA ARG A 473 -5.60 3.34 -38.00
C ARG A 473 -4.15 3.43 -37.53
N GLY A 474 -3.31 2.47 -37.90
CA GLY A 474 -1.92 2.40 -37.44
C GLY A 474 -1.75 1.46 -36.25
N GLU A 475 -0.84 1.81 -35.35
CA GLU A 475 -0.46 1.00 -34.19
C GLU A 475 -1.35 1.31 -32.99
N VAL A 476 -1.88 0.27 -32.35
CA VAL A 476 -2.66 0.35 -31.11
C VAL A 476 -1.94 -0.44 -30.01
N PRO A 477 -1.24 0.25 -29.08
CA PRO A 477 -0.51 -0.38 -28.00
C PRO A 477 -1.44 -0.80 -26.85
N LEU A 478 -1.31 -2.04 -26.39
CA LEU A 478 -2.18 -2.67 -25.39
C LEU A 478 -1.37 -3.55 -24.43
N ARG A 479 -1.86 -3.65 -23.20
CA ARG A 479 -1.46 -4.70 -22.26
C ARG A 479 -2.59 -5.72 -22.16
N ALA A 480 -2.33 -6.98 -22.45
CA ALA A 480 -3.35 -8.03 -22.49
C ALA A 480 -2.82 -9.34 -21.92
N THR A 481 -3.71 -10.13 -21.31
CA THR A 481 -3.35 -11.46 -20.81
C THR A 481 -2.99 -12.40 -21.97
N MET A 482 -2.11 -13.36 -21.72
CA MET A 482 -1.69 -14.32 -22.74
C MET A 482 -2.87 -15.12 -23.33
N TRP A 483 -3.88 -15.42 -22.50
CA TRP A 483 -5.11 -16.08 -22.94
C TRP A 483 -5.86 -15.24 -23.98
N THR A 484 -6.02 -13.95 -23.71
CA THR A 484 -6.69 -12.99 -24.60
C THR A 484 -5.98 -12.90 -25.95
N ILE A 485 -4.64 -12.83 -25.94
CA ILE A 485 -3.83 -12.77 -27.15
C ILE A 485 -3.97 -14.05 -27.99
N LYS A 486 -3.94 -15.22 -27.34
CA LYS A 486 -4.14 -16.52 -28.01
C LYS A 486 -5.52 -16.58 -28.67
N GLY A 487 -6.56 -16.15 -27.97
CA GLY A 487 -7.93 -16.07 -28.48
C GLY A 487 -8.03 -15.14 -29.70
N LEU A 488 -7.38 -13.97 -29.65
CA LEU A 488 -7.36 -13.02 -30.76
C LEU A 488 -6.71 -13.61 -32.03
N ILE A 489 -5.54 -14.25 -31.90
CA ILE A 489 -4.83 -14.89 -33.02
C ILE A 489 -5.67 -16.01 -33.63
N GLN A 490 -6.24 -16.89 -32.80
CA GLN A 490 -7.05 -18.02 -33.25
C GLN A 490 -8.37 -17.58 -33.89
N GLY A 491 -9.03 -16.57 -33.31
CA GLY A 491 -10.26 -15.99 -33.83
C GLY A 491 -10.03 -15.38 -35.22
N GLN A 492 -8.96 -14.61 -35.37
CA GLN A 492 -8.58 -14.03 -36.66
C GLN A 492 -8.31 -15.10 -37.73
N TYR A 493 -7.51 -16.11 -37.39
CA TYR A 493 -7.21 -17.19 -38.32
C TYR A 493 -8.46 -17.96 -38.74
N SER A 494 -9.33 -18.24 -37.77
CA SER A 494 -10.61 -18.92 -37.99
C SER A 494 -11.49 -18.13 -38.96
N PHE A 495 -11.65 -16.83 -38.72
CA PHE A 495 -12.44 -15.96 -39.59
C PHE A 495 -11.89 -15.91 -41.02
N LEU A 496 -10.57 -15.74 -41.19
CA LEU A 496 -9.96 -15.52 -42.50
C LEU A 496 -9.76 -16.81 -43.32
N LYS A 497 -9.61 -17.97 -42.67
CA LYS A 497 -9.15 -19.21 -43.34
C LYS A 497 -10.12 -20.37 -43.26
N LYS A 498 -11.09 -20.40 -42.34
CA LYS A 498 -11.93 -21.60 -42.12
C LYS A 498 -12.68 -22.05 -43.38
N GLU A 499 -13.45 -21.16 -44.00
CA GLU A 499 -14.22 -21.52 -45.20
C GLU A 499 -13.32 -21.91 -46.37
N ALA A 500 -12.28 -21.11 -46.63
CA ALA A 500 -11.34 -21.36 -47.72
C ALA A 500 -10.60 -22.70 -47.56
N THR A 501 -10.13 -23.01 -46.34
CA THR A 501 -9.42 -24.27 -46.05
C THR A 501 -10.36 -25.47 -46.14
N LEU A 502 -11.57 -25.36 -45.62
CA LEU A 502 -12.57 -26.44 -45.69
C LEU A 502 -13.09 -26.68 -47.10
N ALA A 503 -12.93 -25.73 -48.04
CA ALA A 503 -13.25 -25.89 -49.45
C ALA A 503 -12.12 -26.48 -50.31
N LEU A 504 -10.90 -26.65 -49.77
CA LEU A 504 -9.76 -27.15 -50.55
C LEU A 504 -9.95 -28.60 -51.02
N PRO A 505 -9.44 -28.98 -52.20
CA PRO A 505 -9.35 -30.40 -52.57
C PRO A 505 -8.52 -31.19 -51.55
N ASP A 506 -8.91 -32.44 -51.27
CA ASP A 506 -8.29 -33.31 -50.24
C ASP A 506 -6.76 -33.41 -50.40
N SER A 507 -6.28 -33.52 -51.64
CA SER A 507 -4.85 -33.58 -51.94
C SER A 507 -4.10 -32.30 -51.53
N ARG A 508 -4.71 -31.13 -51.75
CA ARG A 508 -4.13 -29.84 -51.35
C ARG A 508 -4.21 -29.61 -49.85
N LEU A 509 -5.31 -30.01 -49.22
CA LEU A 509 -5.49 -29.92 -47.77
C LEU A 509 -4.46 -30.80 -47.05
N PHE A 510 -4.24 -32.03 -47.53
CA PHE A 510 -3.20 -32.92 -47.01
C PHE A 510 -1.79 -32.37 -47.23
N ALA A 511 -1.50 -31.82 -48.41
CA ALA A 511 -0.21 -31.20 -48.68
C ALA A 511 0.08 -30.03 -47.71
N GLN A 512 -0.92 -29.19 -47.43
CA GLN A 512 -0.79 -28.12 -46.43
C GLN A 512 -0.57 -28.67 -45.02
N TRP A 513 -1.24 -29.77 -44.65
CA TRP A 513 -1.03 -30.43 -43.36
C TRP A 513 0.41 -30.95 -43.22
N SER A 514 0.87 -31.72 -44.21
CA SER A 514 2.24 -32.22 -44.26
C SER A 514 3.26 -31.10 -44.17
N GLN A 515 3.02 -29.96 -44.84
CA GLN A 515 3.90 -28.80 -44.75
C GLN A 515 3.86 -28.15 -43.36
N ALA A 516 2.69 -28.04 -42.74
CA ALA A 516 2.55 -27.46 -41.41
C ALA A 516 3.25 -28.31 -40.34
N VAL A 517 3.18 -29.64 -40.44
CA VAL A 517 3.92 -30.54 -39.55
C VAL A 517 5.42 -30.46 -39.81
N ASN A 518 5.86 -30.39 -41.07
CA ASN A 518 7.27 -30.16 -41.39
C ASN A 518 7.77 -28.86 -40.74
N ASP A 519 7.07 -27.74 -40.94
CA ASP A 519 7.40 -26.46 -40.34
C ASP A 519 7.51 -26.54 -38.80
N TYR A 520 6.61 -27.29 -38.16
CA TYR A 520 6.63 -27.51 -36.72
C TYR A 520 7.90 -28.26 -36.28
N ILE A 521 8.21 -29.39 -36.93
CA ILE A 521 9.42 -30.20 -36.66
C ILE A 521 10.68 -29.35 -36.86
N MET A 522 10.74 -28.61 -37.97
CA MET A 522 11.87 -27.73 -38.29
C MET A 522 12.07 -26.66 -37.22
N THR A 523 10.99 -26.02 -36.77
CA THR A 523 11.06 -25.00 -35.71
C THR A 523 11.55 -25.61 -34.40
N GLN A 524 11.05 -26.79 -34.01
CA GLN A 524 11.42 -27.46 -32.76
C GLN A 524 12.89 -27.87 -32.74
N LEU A 525 13.40 -28.44 -33.85
CA LEU A 525 14.78 -28.93 -33.94
C LEU A 525 15.82 -27.81 -34.09
N PHE A 526 15.49 -26.74 -34.81
CA PHE A 526 16.52 -25.80 -35.29
C PHE A 526 16.42 -24.39 -34.70
N SER A 527 15.31 -23.99 -34.09
CA SER A 527 15.16 -22.62 -33.56
C SER A 527 16.23 -22.25 -32.51
N GLN A 528 16.57 -23.18 -31.62
CA GLN A 528 17.54 -22.95 -30.54
C GLN A 528 18.94 -22.60 -31.06
N PHE A 529 19.34 -23.11 -32.23
CA PHE A 529 20.61 -22.73 -32.85
C PHE A 529 20.64 -21.22 -33.17
N PHE A 530 19.60 -20.69 -33.80
CA PHE A 530 19.55 -19.26 -34.12
C PHE A 530 19.38 -18.37 -32.88
N ILE A 531 18.77 -18.87 -31.80
CA ILE A 531 18.71 -18.17 -30.50
C ILE A 531 20.13 -18.02 -29.94
N ILE A 532 20.88 -19.12 -29.90
CA ILE A 532 22.26 -19.14 -29.39
C ILE A 532 23.15 -18.21 -30.22
N GLU A 533 23.01 -18.20 -31.55
CA GLU A 533 23.75 -17.27 -32.43
C GLU A 533 23.47 -15.79 -32.09
N VAL A 534 22.20 -15.42 -31.88
CA VAL A 534 21.81 -14.05 -31.52
C VAL A 534 22.37 -13.65 -30.16
N GLU A 535 22.31 -14.57 -29.19
CA GLU A 535 22.80 -14.31 -27.84
C GLU A 535 24.33 -14.21 -27.79
N ILE A 536 25.05 -15.04 -28.56
CA ILE A 536 26.50 -14.89 -28.77
C ILE A 536 26.81 -13.51 -29.33
N GLN A 537 26.09 -13.04 -30.35
CA GLN A 537 26.30 -11.70 -30.93
C GLN A 537 26.04 -10.59 -29.90
N ARG A 538 25.03 -10.74 -29.04
CA ARG A 538 24.72 -9.81 -27.95
C ARG A 538 25.86 -9.74 -26.92
N LEU A 539 26.32 -10.89 -26.42
CA LEU A 539 27.47 -10.97 -25.50
C LEU A 539 28.75 -10.43 -26.16
N HIS A 540 28.89 -10.64 -27.47
CA HIS A 540 30.02 -10.11 -28.22
C HIS A 540 29.94 -8.58 -28.44
N ALA A 541 28.75 -7.97 -28.39
CA ALA A 541 28.56 -6.53 -28.54
C ALA A 541 28.60 -5.77 -27.19
N ALA A 542 28.58 -6.47 -26.06
CA ALA A 542 28.58 -5.85 -24.73
C ALA A 542 29.87 -5.08 -24.43
N GLU A 543 29.74 -3.87 -23.88
CA GLU A 543 30.84 -2.99 -23.46
C GLU A 543 31.36 -3.39 -22.07
N VAL A 544 32.00 -4.56 -21.98
CA VAL A 544 32.57 -5.13 -20.75
C VAL A 544 34.06 -5.47 -20.97
N GLU A 545 34.85 -5.60 -19.91
CA GLU A 545 36.26 -6.01 -20.00
C GLU A 545 36.38 -7.34 -20.78
N GLU A 546 37.38 -7.45 -21.66
CA GLU A 546 37.57 -8.58 -22.57
C GLU A 546 37.63 -9.94 -21.84
N LYS A 547 38.29 -10.00 -20.67
CA LYS A 547 38.36 -11.22 -19.83
C LYS A 547 36.97 -11.66 -19.35
N GLU A 548 36.17 -10.70 -18.87
CA GLU A 548 34.84 -10.95 -18.35
C GLU A 548 33.87 -11.33 -19.48
N LYS A 549 33.95 -10.64 -20.61
CA LYS A 549 33.20 -10.95 -21.82
C LYS A 549 33.43 -12.38 -22.31
N PHE A 550 34.69 -12.81 -22.44
CA PHE A 550 34.98 -14.19 -22.85
C PHE A 550 34.58 -15.22 -21.79
N THR A 551 34.64 -14.87 -20.51
CA THR A 551 34.14 -15.72 -19.41
C THR A 551 32.62 -15.94 -19.54
N GLN A 552 31.86 -14.88 -19.80
CA GLN A 552 30.41 -14.96 -20.02
C GLN A 552 30.07 -15.80 -21.25
N ILE A 553 30.78 -15.61 -22.37
CA ILE A 553 30.58 -16.40 -23.60
C ILE A 553 30.94 -17.88 -23.36
N ALA A 554 32.03 -18.19 -22.66
CA ALA A 554 32.43 -19.56 -22.35
C ALA A 554 31.35 -20.30 -21.54
N ASN A 555 30.86 -19.66 -20.47
CA ASN A 555 29.79 -20.19 -19.64
C ASN A 555 28.49 -20.38 -20.44
N TYR A 556 28.08 -19.37 -21.20
CA TYR A 556 26.88 -19.44 -22.03
C TYR A 556 26.95 -20.57 -23.06
N LEU A 557 28.02 -20.64 -23.85
CA LEU A 557 28.22 -21.69 -24.85
C LEU A 557 28.18 -23.07 -24.22
N PHE A 558 28.89 -23.30 -23.12
CA PHE A 558 28.95 -24.61 -22.47
C PHE A 558 27.55 -25.10 -22.06
N TYR A 559 26.78 -24.27 -21.36
CA TYR A 559 25.43 -24.63 -20.91
C TYR A 559 24.44 -24.72 -22.07
N ALA A 560 24.54 -23.82 -23.06
CA ALA A 560 23.72 -23.86 -24.25
C ALA A 560 23.94 -25.15 -25.06
N MET A 561 25.19 -25.60 -25.22
CA MET A 561 25.50 -26.84 -25.95
C MET A 561 24.94 -28.07 -25.22
N GLN A 562 25.11 -28.15 -23.90
CA GLN A 562 24.56 -29.25 -23.11
C GLN A 562 23.03 -29.29 -23.17
N GLY A 563 22.38 -28.14 -22.99
CA GLY A 563 20.93 -28.02 -23.09
C GLY A 563 20.41 -28.41 -24.47
N LEU A 564 21.06 -27.93 -25.53
CA LEU A 564 20.69 -28.23 -26.91
C LEU A 564 20.84 -29.72 -27.24
N LYS A 565 21.91 -30.39 -26.78
CA LYS A 565 22.08 -31.85 -26.98
C LYS A 565 20.97 -32.64 -26.29
N LYS A 566 20.68 -32.34 -25.01
CA LYS A 566 19.58 -32.97 -24.26
C LYS A 566 18.23 -32.75 -24.96
N HIS A 567 17.98 -31.53 -25.46
CA HIS A 567 16.76 -31.18 -26.19
C HIS A 567 16.65 -31.95 -27.51
N LEU A 568 17.73 -32.05 -28.29
CA LEU A 568 17.75 -32.82 -29.53
C LEU A 568 17.52 -34.32 -29.31
N ASP A 569 18.12 -34.89 -28.27
CA ASP A 569 17.89 -36.30 -27.89
C ASP A 569 16.43 -36.52 -27.53
N MET A 570 15.86 -35.65 -26.67
CA MET A 570 14.45 -35.67 -26.30
C MET A 570 13.53 -35.57 -27.53
N LEU A 571 13.74 -34.57 -28.40
CA LEU A 571 12.92 -34.41 -29.60
C LEU A 571 13.01 -35.61 -30.53
N SER A 572 14.19 -36.18 -30.74
CA SER A 572 14.35 -37.34 -31.61
C SER A 572 13.56 -38.57 -31.13
N ILE A 573 13.33 -38.69 -29.83
CA ILE A 573 12.60 -39.79 -29.20
C ILE A 573 11.09 -39.49 -29.12
N TYR A 574 10.73 -38.35 -28.52
CA TYR A 574 9.36 -38.07 -28.13
C TYR A 574 8.53 -37.43 -29.24
N LEU A 575 9.11 -36.59 -30.10
CA LEU A 575 8.36 -35.89 -31.16
C LEU A 575 7.70 -36.87 -32.15
N PRO A 576 8.37 -37.91 -32.67
CA PRO A 576 7.72 -38.91 -33.53
C PRO A 576 6.62 -39.69 -32.80
N MET A 577 6.79 -39.94 -31.51
CA MET A 577 5.80 -40.63 -30.70
C MET A 577 4.55 -39.78 -30.47
N MET A 578 4.72 -38.48 -30.20
CA MET A 578 3.61 -37.53 -30.10
C MET A 578 2.86 -37.41 -31.43
N LEU A 579 3.59 -37.24 -32.55
CA LEU A 579 2.98 -37.18 -33.88
C LEU A 579 2.20 -38.46 -34.19
N LYS A 580 2.75 -39.63 -33.88
CA LYS A 580 2.04 -40.91 -34.03
C LYS A 580 0.73 -40.93 -33.24
N GLN A 581 0.76 -40.53 -31.96
CA GLN A 581 -0.43 -40.53 -31.11
C GLN A 581 -1.51 -39.60 -31.66
N GLU A 582 -1.11 -38.42 -32.12
CA GLU A 582 -2.02 -37.42 -32.70
C GLU A 582 -2.67 -37.92 -34.00
N GLU A 583 -1.87 -38.50 -34.88
CA GLU A 583 -2.32 -39.07 -36.15
C GLU A 583 -3.26 -40.26 -35.91
N GLN A 584 -2.94 -41.13 -34.95
CA GLN A 584 -3.84 -42.22 -34.53
C GLN A 584 -5.14 -41.71 -33.91
N ARG A 585 -5.13 -40.59 -33.18
CA ARG A 585 -6.33 -39.98 -32.58
C ARG A 585 -7.29 -39.51 -33.67
N LEU A 586 -6.76 -38.83 -34.68
CA LEU A 586 -7.51 -38.38 -35.86
C LEU A 586 -8.13 -39.58 -36.60
N ALA A 587 -7.31 -40.62 -36.84
CA ALA A 587 -7.75 -41.84 -37.51
C ALA A 587 -8.85 -42.60 -36.75
N ARG A 588 -8.68 -42.80 -35.43
CA ARG A 588 -9.64 -43.51 -34.57
C ARG A 588 -11.01 -42.84 -34.56
N LYS A 589 -11.05 -41.51 -34.42
CA LYS A 589 -12.31 -40.75 -34.47
C LYS A 589 -13.00 -40.87 -35.84
N ALA A 590 -12.23 -41.03 -36.90
CA ALA A 590 -12.72 -41.30 -38.25
C ALA A 590 -12.98 -42.80 -38.55
N LYS A 591 -12.84 -43.70 -37.57
CA LYS A 591 -12.90 -45.17 -37.72
C LYS A 591 -11.95 -45.72 -38.81
N GLN A 592 -10.81 -45.06 -39.01
CA GLN A 592 -9.77 -45.41 -39.96
C GLN A 592 -8.48 -45.81 -39.20
N ASN A 593 -7.57 -46.51 -39.86
CA ASN A 593 -6.26 -46.86 -39.30
C ASN A 593 -5.13 -46.22 -40.13
N ILE A 594 -4.18 -45.59 -39.45
CA ILE A 594 -2.96 -45.03 -40.05
C ILE A 594 -1.78 -45.97 -39.82
N LYS A 595 -0.89 -46.08 -40.82
CA LYS A 595 0.30 -46.93 -40.78
C LYS A 595 1.29 -46.45 -39.71
N VAL A 596 1.45 -47.26 -38.66
CA VAL A 596 2.31 -46.95 -37.50
C VAL A 596 3.80 -46.97 -37.82
N GLU A 597 4.21 -47.73 -38.82
CA GLU A 597 5.61 -47.93 -39.21
C GLU A 597 6.28 -46.65 -39.71
N VAL A 598 5.50 -45.73 -40.28
CA VAL A 598 5.98 -44.43 -40.79
C VAL A 598 6.67 -43.63 -39.69
N PHE A 599 6.10 -43.60 -38.49
CA PHE A 599 6.64 -42.83 -37.36
C PHE A 599 7.87 -43.49 -36.74
N LYS A 600 7.98 -44.83 -36.77
CA LYS A 600 9.21 -45.52 -36.36
C LYS A 600 10.37 -45.20 -37.31
N ASN A 601 10.08 -45.13 -38.61
CA ASN A 601 11.10 -44.79 -39.60
C ASN A 601 11.49 -43.31 -39.54
N LEU A 602 10.52 -42.42 -39.29
CA LEU A 602 10.79 -41.01 -39.01
C LEU A 602 11.67 -40.85 -37.77
N GLN A 603 11.38 -41.57 -36.68
CA GLN A 603 12.19 -41.56 -35.47
C GLN A 603 13.65 -41.93 -35.75
N ARG A 604 13.90 -43.05 -36.44
CA ARG A 604 15.26 -43.47 -36.79
C ARG A 604 15.99 -42.42 -37.62
N ALA A 605 15.31 -41.81 -38.58
CA ALA A 605 15.90 -40.79 -39.43
C ALA A 605 16.23 -39.51 -38.64
N LEU A 606 15.32 -39.04 -37.79
CA LEU A 606 15.56 -37.89 -36.92
C LEU A 606 16.70 -38.16 -35.93
N SER A 607 16.77 -39.34 -35.30
CA SER A 607 17.91 -39.70 -34.43
C SER A 607 19.24 -39.70 -35.17
N GLY A 608 19.26 -40.09 -36.45
CA GLY A 608 20.46 -39.99 -37.28
C GLY A 608 20.90 -38.53 -37.50
N ILE A 609 19.95 -37.64 -37.77
CA ILE A 609 20.19 -36.21 -37.99
C ILE A 609 20.62 -35.53 -36.68
N THR A 610 19.90 -35.76 -35.58
CA THR A 610 20.26 -35.19 -34.27
C THR A 610 21.59 -35.73 -33.77
N GLY A 611 21.94 -36.99 -34.09
CA GLY A 611 23.26 -37.55 -33.80
C GLY A 611 24.41 -36.93 -34.61
N GLN A 612 24.14 -36.38 -35.80
CA GLN A 612 25.13 -35.56 -36.53
C GLN A 612 25.32 -34.20 -35.87
N LEU A 613 24.21 -33.54 -35.50
CA LEU A 613 24.25 -32.26 -34.79
C LEU A 613 24.98 -32.39 -33.46
N SER A 614 24.62 -33.37 -32.62
CA SER A 614 25.22 -33.60 -31.31
C SER A 614 26.74 -33.82 -31.39
N ARG A 615 27.23 -34.50 -32.44
CA ARG A 615 28.67 -34.64 -32.71
C ARG A 615 29.36 -33.30 -32.99
N SER A 616 28.72 -32.44 -33.81
CA SER A 616 29.21 -31.09 -34.10
C SER A 616 29.22 -30.21 -32.84
N LEU A 617 28.18 -30.31 -32.01
CA LEU A 617 28.09 -29.58 -30.73
C LEU A 617 29.17 -30.04 -29.73
N SER A 618 29.51 -31.34 -29.72
CA SER A 618 30.62 -31.83 -28.90
C SER A 618 31.99 -31.32 -29.33
N GLU A 619 32.15 -30.84 -30.55
CA GLU A 619 33.38 -30.15 -30.97
C GLU A 619 33.49 -28.79 -30.27
N VAL A 620 32.38 -28.05 -30.15
CA VAL A 620 32.30 -26.80 -29.38
C VAL A 620 32.63 -27.03 -27.91
N GLU A 621 32.04 -28.06 -27.28
CA GLU A 621 32.33 -28.43 -25.89
C GLU A 621 33.81 -28.80 -25.68
N ARG A 622 34.40 -29.55 -26.63
CA ARG A 622 35.82 -29.92 -26.57
C ARG A 622 36.75 -28.71 -26.64
N SER A 623 36.41 -27.71 -27.47
CA SER A 623 37.16 -26.44 -27.54
C SER A 623 37.13 -25.68 -26.22
N LEU A 624 36.06 -25.80 -25.43
CA LEU A 624 35.95 -25.19 -24.09
C LEU A 624 36.58 -26.03 -22.97
N GLY A 625 36.84 -27.32 -23.20
CA GLY A 625 37.41 -28.23 -22.19
C GLY A 625 38.68 -27.72 -21.49
N PRO A 626 39.66 -27.13 -22.21
CA PRO A 626 40.88 -26.57 -21.63
C PRO A 626 40.69 -25.36 -20.70
N ILE A 627 39.48 -24.77 -20.65
CA ILE A 627 39.12 -23.62 -19.81
C ILE A 627 38.01 -23.95 -18.80
N SER A 628 37.85 -25.23 -18.43
CA SER A 628 36.85 -25.69 -17.47
C SER A 628 36.91 -25.00 -16.10
N TYR A 629 38.07 -24.45 -15.72
CA TYR A 629 38.24 -23.67 -14.49
C TYR A 629 37.47 -22.34 -14.46
N VAL A 630 37.03 -21.84 -15.63
CA VAL A 630 36.23 -20.61 -15.78
C VAL A 630 34.72 -20.91 -15.79
N ILE A 631 34.36 -22.19 -15.92
CA ILE A 631 32.96 -22.62 -15.99
C ILE A 631 32.42 -22.74 -14.57
N VAL A 632 31.45 -21.90 -14.22
CA VAL A 632 30.88 -21.82 -12.87
C VAL A 632 29.90 -22.98 -12.67
N PRO A 633 30.11 -23.90 -11.71
CA PRO A 633 29.22 -25.04 -11.51
C PRO A 633 27.79 -24.60 -11.21
N GLN A 634 26.81 -25.32 -11.76
CA GLN A 634 25.41 -24.99 -11.49
C GLN A 634 25.05 -25.34 -10.05
N PRO A 635 24.41 -24.46 -9.24
CA PRO A 635 23.57 -24.93 -8.15
C PRO A 635 22.58 -25.97 -8.70
N GLU A 636 22.49 -27.12 -8.01
CA GLU A 636 21.48 -28.14 -8.29
C GLU A 636 20.09 -27.51 -8.14
N ILE A 637 19.31 -27.49 -9.22
CA ILE A 637 17.91 -27.06 -9.22
C ILE A 637 17.06 -28.32 -9.38
N GLU A 638 16.18 -28.56 -8.39
CA GLU A 638 15.15 -29.60 -8.39
C GLU A 638 14.19 -29.46 -9.58
N ASP A 639 13.68 -30.60 -10.03
CA ASP A 639 12.77 -30.78 -11.16
C ASP A 639 11.59 -29.79 -11.18
N ASP A 640 11.57 -28.87 -12.16
CA ASP A 640 10.33 -28.46 -12.81
C ASP A 640 10.57 -28.05 -14.27
N ASN A 641 9.71 -28.53 -15.17
CA ASN A 641 9.90 -28.47 -16.62
C ASN A 641 9.38 -27.14 -17.22
N SER A 642 10.10 -26.07 -16.93
CA SER A 642 10.23 -24.84 -17.73
C SER A 642 11.32 -24.01 -17.05
N ASP A 643 12.14 -23.26 -17.80
CA ASP A 643 13.20 -22.38 -17.25
C ASP A 643 14.62 -22.94 -17.11
N LEU A 644 15.10 -23.79 -18.03
CA LEU A 644 16.55 -23.94 -18.25
C LEU A 644 17.25 -22.62 -18.68
N VAL A 645 16.45 -21.57 -18.92
CA VAL A 645 16.81 -20.19 -19.21
C VAL A 645 16.92 -19.31 -17.94
N ARG A 646 16.51 -19.78 -16.75
CA ARG A 646 16.76 -19.07 -15.48
C ARG A 646 18.26 -18.88 -15.19
N TRP A 647 19.11 -19.60 -15.91
CA TRP A 647 20.56 -19.44 -15.94
C TRP A 647 21.09 -18.14 -16.56
N GLY A 648 20.24 -17.36 -17.24
CA GLY A 648 20.58 -16.03 -17.72
C GLY A 648 20.24 -14.88 -16.76
N ALA A 649 19.48 -15.12 -15.69
CA ALA A 649 18.88 -14.05 -14.88
C ALA A 649 19.56 -13.83 -13.51
N THR A 650 20.59 -14.60 -13.13
CA THR A 650 21.23 -14.49 -11.81
C THR A 650 22.75 -14.36 -11.88
N ILE A 651 23.27 -13.55 -12.80
CA ILE A 651 24.62 -12.96 -12.67
C ILE A 651 24.49 -11.51 -12.18
N ALA A 652 23.73 -11.33 -11.10
CA ALA A 652 23.62 -10.08 -10.35
C ALA A 652 23.51 -10.30 -8.83
N SER A 653 23.99 -11.44 -8.32
CA SER A 653 24.14 -11.65 -6.87
C SER A 653 25.32 -12.56 -6.56
N VAL A 654 26.54 -12.11 -6.85
CA VAL A 654 27.72 -12.68 -6.20
C VAL A 654 27.85 -11.99 -4.84
N ALA A 655 27.14 -12.52 -3.85
CA ALA A 655 27.64 -12.52 -2.48
C ALA A 655 28.82 -13.49 -2.46
N ILE A 656 30.03 -12.95 -2.38
CA ILE A 656 31.27 -13.71 -2.25
C ILE A 656 31.18 -14.50 -0.93
N ASN A 657 31.05 -15.83 -1.00
CA ASN A 657 31.22 -16.68 0.16
C ASN A 657 32.73 -16.91 0.39
N PRO A 658 33.36 -16.42 1.48
CA PRO A 658 34.81 -16.41 1.65
C PRO A 658 35.43 -17.77 2.03
N ALA A 659 34.64 -18.83 2.15
CA ALA A 659 35.05 -20.04 2.88
C ALA A 659 35.86 -21.08 2.08
N TYR A 660 36.09 -20.89 0.77
CA TYR A 660 36.90 -21.83 -0.04
C TYR A 660 38.27 -21.30 -0.49
N ALA A 661 38.69 -20.13 0.02
CA ALA A 661 39.99 -19.52 -0.31
C ALA A 661 41.11 -19.80 0.72
N VAL A 662 40.94 -20.75 1.66
CA VAL A 662 41.83 -20.85 2.84
C VAL A 662 42.96 -21.89 2.72
N ASN A 663 43.07 -22.67 1.64
CA ASN A 663 44.08 -23.75 1.58
C ASN A 663 45.16 -23.66 0.49
N LEU A 664 45.43 -22.48 -0.08
CA LEU A 664 46.48 -22.32 -1.09
C LEU A 664 47.35 -21.04 -0.91
N VAL A 665 47.58 -20.60 0.32
CA VAL A 665 48.44 -19.42 0.62
C VAL A 665 49.49 -19.70 1.70
N ARG A 666 50.14 -20.88 1.66
CA ARG A 666 51.35 -21.12 2.45
C ARG A 666 52.42 -21.75 1.61
N MET A 667 52.91 -21.00 0.63
CA MET A 667 54.20 -21.28 0.03
C MET A 667 54.64 -20.10 -0.86
N PHE A 668 55.84 -19.59 -0.52
CA PHE A 668 56.76 -18.82 -1.36
C PHE A 668 56.80 -17.29 -1.21
N PHE A 669 57.85 -16.86 -0.50
CA PHE A 669 58.41 -15.52 -0.37
C PHE A 669 59.22 -15.14 -1.63
N ASP A 670 59.00 -13.93 -2.17
CA ASP A 670 59.96 -12.94 -2.71
C ASP A 670 59.18 -11.91 -3.57
N GLU A 671 59.19 -10.63 -3.19
CA GLU A 671 58.19 -9.63 -3.58
C GLU A 671 58.41 -8.93 -4.94
N ASP A 672 59.63 -8.81 -5.47
CA ASP A 672 59.87 -7.97 -6.66
C ASP A 672 59.74 -8.69 -8.02
N ALA A 673 59.63 -10.03 -8.03
CA ALA A 673 59.34 -10.81 -9.24
C ALA A 673 57.83 -11.10 -9.43
N ARG A 674 57.00 -10.68 -8.48
CA ARG A 674 55.61 -11.10 -8.31
C ARG A 674 54.64 -10.31 -9.19
N ASP A 675 54.79 -9.00 -9.26
CA ASP A 675 53.93 -8.14 -10.09
C ASP A 675 54.03 -8.46 -11.59
N ASN A 676 55.24 -8.77 -12.08
CA ASN A 676 55.45 -9.14 -13.48
C ASN A 676 55.02 -10.58 -13.78
N ARG A 677 55.09 -11.50 -12.81
CA ARG A 677 54.63 -12.90 -12.98
C ARG A 677 53.12 -13.06 -12.81
N GLU A 678 52.49 -12.32 -11.89
CA GLU A 678 51.04 -12.29 -11.74
C GLU A 678 50.39 -11.61 -12.95
N LYS A 679 50.94 -10.48 -13.44
CA LYS A 679 50.51 -9.88 -14.72
C LYS A 679 50.70 -10.82 -15.91
N ALA A 680 51.85 -11.49 -16.02
CA ALA A 680 52.10 -12.45 -17.10
C ALA A 680 51.21 -13.70 -17.00
N LYS A 681 50.86 -14.16 -15.79
CA LYS A 681 49.95 -15.27 -15.56
C LYS A 681 48.51 -14.88 -15.88
N ASP A 682 48.07 -13.70 -15.45
CA ASP A 682 46.75 -13.15 -15.80
C ASP A 682 46.61 -12.87 -17.30
N GLU A 683 47.69 -12.42 -17.95
CA GLU A 683 47.75 -12.22 -19.40
C GLU A 683 47.75 -13.57 -20.14
N LEU A 684 48.46 -14.57 -19.63
CA LEU A 684 48.42 -15.94 -20.17
C LEU A 684 47.04 -16.58 -20.01
N GLU A 685 46.39 -16.43 -18.86
CA GLU A 685 45.03 -16.91 -18.61
C GLU A 685 44.01 -16.19 -19.49
N ARG A 686 44.14 -14.86 -19.66
CA ARG A 686 43.34 -14.07 -20.62
C ARG A 686 43.51 -14.56 -22.05
N ASN A 687 44.74 -14.76 -22.51
CA ASN A 687 45.04 -15.21 -23.86
C ASN A 687 44.56 -16.65 -24.11
N ARG A 688 44.66 -17.53 -23.10
CA ARG A 688 44.11 -18.89 -23.17
C ARG A 688 42.58 -18.85 -23.24
N LEU A 689 41.93 -18.07 -22.37
CA LEU A 689 40.48 -17.90 -22.37
C LEU A 689 39.99 -17.42 -23.74
N LYS A 690 40.59 -16.35 -24.27
CA LYS A 690 40.29 -15.82 -25.60
C LYS A 690 40.45 -16.88 -26.70
N LEU A 691 41.61 -17.54 -26.77
CA LEU A 691 41.90 -18.54 -27.79
C LEU A 691 40.87 -19.68 -27.81
N TYR A 692 40.56 -20.25 -26.64
CA TYR A 692 39.65 -21.39 -26.56
C TYR A 692 38.18 -21.00 -26.78
N VAL A 693 37.78 -19.78 -26.37
CA VAL A 693 36.45 -19.26 -26.70
C VAL A 693 36.33 -18.95 -28.19
N GLU A 694 37.33 -18.35 -28.82
CA GLU A 694 37.35 -18.11 -30.27
C GLU A 694 37.31 -19.43 -31.06
N GLN A 695 38.04 -20.46 -30.62
CA GLN A 695 37.95 -21.80 -31.20
C GLN A 695 36.55 -22.40 -31.06
N ALA A 696 35.91 -22.27 -29.88
CA ALA A 696 34.56 -22.74 -29.66
C ALA A 696 33.54 -21.99 -30.54
N LEU A 697 33.68 -20.66 -30.66
CA LEU A 697 32.87 -19.83 -31.54
C LEU A 697 33.04 -20.21 -33.01
N HIS A 698 34.27 -20.48 -33.46
CA HIS A 698 34.53 -20.94 -34.82
C HIS A 698 33.91 -22.32 -35.09
N SER A 699 34.02 -23.28 -34.15
CA SER A 699 33.34 -24.58 -34.27
C SER A 699 31.82 -24.43 -34.31
N TYR A 700 31.27 -23.49 -33.54
CA TYR A 700 29.84 -23.19 -33.55
C TYR A 700 29.40 -22.53 -34.86
N GLU A 701 30.18 -21.57 -35.37
CA GLU A 701 29.95 -20.92 -36.66
C GLU A 701 30.02 -21.92 -37.82
N TYR A 702 30.97 -22.86 -37.79
CA TYR A 702 31.03 -23.97 -38.75
C TYR A 702 29.76 -24.83 -38.67
N THR A 703 29.28 -25.13 -37.45
CA THR A 703 28.01 -25.84 -37.26
C THR A 703 26.85 -25.08 -37.91
N MET A 704 26.76 -23.76 -37.71
CA MET A 704 25.71 -22.91 -38.27
C MET A 704 25.76 -22.78 -39.80
N ARG A 705 26.97 -22.69 -40.38
CA ARG A 705 27.17 -22.42 -41.81
C ARG A 705 27.22 -23.67 -42.68
N ALA A 706 27.74 -24.79 -42.16
CA ALA A 706 27.98 -26.00 -42.94
C ALA A 706 27.05 -27.15 -42.54
N VAL A 707 26.96 -27.47 -41.25
CA VAL A 707 26.25 -28.66 -40.77
C VAL A 707 24.74 -28.43 -40.71
N LEU A 708 24.33 -27.30 -40.12
CA LEU A 708 22.93 -26.97 -39.86
C LEU A 708 22.09 -26.89 -41.16
N PRO A 709 22.53 -26.23 -42.25
CA PRO A 709 21.73 -26.17 -43.48
C PRO A 709 21.51 -27.54 -44.14
N TYR A 710 22.51 -28.42 -44.07
CA TYR A 710 22.40 -29.80 -44.54
C TYR A 710 21.36 -30.57 -43.71
N CYS A 711 21.47 -30.52 -42.37
CA CYS A 711 20.52 -31.18 -41.48
C CYS A 711 19.08 -30.64 -41.64
N ILE A 712 18.94 -29.34 -41.91
CA ILE A 712 17.66 -28.70 -42.23
C ILE A 712 17.05 -29.30 -43.50
N SER A 713 17.83 -29.40 -44.59
CA SER A 713 17.38 -29.99 -45.86
C SER A 713 16.99 -31.46 -45.69
N GLU A 714 17.87 -32.24 -45.07
CA GLU A 714 17.67 -33.67 -44.82
C GLU A 714 16.41 -33.94 -43.98
N THR A 715 16.17 -33.12 -42.95
CA THR A 715 14.95 -33.21 -42.12
C THR A 715 13.71 -32.94 -42.98
N SER A 716 13.71 -31.88 -43.76
CA SER A 716 12.56 -31.51 -44.60
C SER A 716 12.23 -32.59 -45.64
N GLU A 717 13.25 -33.12 -46.31
CA GLU A 717 13.09 -34.22 -47.28
C GLU A 717 12.59 -35.50 -46.60
N THR A 718 13.16 -35.84 -45.45
CA THR A 718 12.78 -37.00 -44.64
C THR A 718 11.32 -36.92 -44.21
N VAL A 719 10.91 -35.78 -43.63
CA VAL A 719 9.52 -35.55 -43.19
C VAL A 719 8.59 -35.63 -44.39
N SER A 720 8.90 -34.95 -45.49
CA SER A 720 8.08 -34.97 -46.70
C SER A 720 7.93 -36.38 -47.27
N LYS A 721 9.01 -37.18 -47.31
CA LYS A 721 8.99 -38.56 -47.79
C LYS A 721 8.07 -39.44 -46.95
N TYR A 722 8.19 -39.36 -45.63
CA TYR A 722 7.38 -40.18 -44.73
C TYR A 722 5.92 -39.73 -44.68
N TYR A 723 5.65 -38.42 -44.65
CA TYR A 723 4.28 -37.93 -44.70
C TYR A 723 3.60 -38.23 -46.04
N LYS A 724 4.31 -38.18 -47.18
CA LYS A 724 3.75 -38.60 -48.47
C LYS A 724 3.20 -40.05 -48.43
N SER A 725 3.82 -40.94 -47.66
CA SER A 725 3.36 -42.32 -47.47
C SER A 725 2.07 -42.45 -46.63
N LEU A 726 1.66 -41.39 -45.92
CA LEU A 726 0.38 -41.28 -45.21
C LEU A 726 -0.76 -40.78 -46.11
N GLY A 727 -0.44 -40.27 -47.31
CA GLY A 727 -1.41 -39.63 -48.21
C GLY A 727 -2.60 -40.50 -48.57
N ASP A 728 -2.40 -41.80 -48.81
CA ASP A 728 -3.49 -42.74 -49.13
C ASP A 728 -4.48 -42.91 -47.98
N GLY A 729 -3.98 -42.91 -46.73
CA GLY A 729 -4.82 -42.96 -45.54
C GLY A 729 -5.64 -41.68 -45.37
N TYR A 730 -5.02 -40.53 -45.66
CA TYR A 730 -5.67 -39.23 -45.62
C TYR A 730 -6.70 -39.02 -46.75
N ALA A 731 -6.48 -39.59 -47.93
CA ALA A 731 -7.41 -39.48 -49.06
C ALA A 731 -8.80 -40.06 -48.74
N THR A 732 -8.88 -41.05 -47.84
CA THR A 732 -10.15 -41.62 -47.39
C THR A 732 -10.71 -40.84 -46.19
N LEU A 733 -9.84 -40.40 -45.28
CA LEU A 733 -10.20 -39.68 -44.07
C LEU A 733 -10.75 -38.27 -44.35
N LEU A 734 -10.15 -37.52 -45.29
CA LEU A 734 -10.52 -36.14 -45.61
C LEU A 734 -11.86 -35.98 -46.36
N LYS A 735 -12.46 -37.09 -46.80
CA LYS A 735 -13.83 -37.11 -47.33
C LYS A 735 -14.88 -36.90 -46.25
N LEU A 736 -14.53 -37.15 -44.98
CA LEU A 736 -15.43 -36.97 -43.85
C LEU A 736 -15.37 -35.52 -43.36
N LYS A 737 -16.51 -34.81 -43.37
CA LYS A 737 -16.60 -33.42 -42.87
C LYS A 737 -16.00 -33.23 -41.46
N PRO A 738 -16.27 -34.11 -40.47
CA PRO A 738 -15.67 -33.98 -39.13
C PRO A 738 -14.14 -34.07 -39.13
N ALA A 739 -13.55 -34.84 -40.04
CA ALA A 739 -12.11 -34.96 -40.15
C ALA A 739 -11.46 -33.69 -40.70
N ARG A 740 -12.12 -33.01 -41.64
CA ARG A 740 -11.67 -31.71 -42.17
C ARG A 740 -11.75 -30.62 -41.12
N GLU A 741 -12.81 -30.61 -40.31
CA GLU A 741 -12.99 -29.65 -39.21
C GLU A 741 -11.92 -29.84 -38.12
N MET A 742 -11.65 -31.09 -37.71
CA MET A 742 -10.55 -31.38 -36.77
C MET A 742 -9.20 -30.95 -37.33
N LEU A 743 -8.93 -31.20 -38.62
CA LEU A 743 -7.69 -30.77 -39.24
C LEU A 743 -7.57 -29.23 -39.27
N PHE A 744 -8.69 -28.53 -39.47
CA PHE A 744 -8.73 -27.07 -39.38
C PHE A 744 -8.40 -26.56 -37.97
N GLU A 745 -8.95 -27.18 -36.91
CA GLU A 745 -8.59 -26.85 -35.53
C GLU A 745 -7.07 -26.99 -35.31
N ARG A 746 -6.46 -28.06 -35.84
CA ARG A 746 -5.01 -28.25 -35.79
C ARG A 746 -4.23 -27.19 -36.57
N PHE A 747 -4.72 -26.75 -37.73
CA PHE A 747 -4.11 -25.63 -38.44
C PHE A 747 -4.17 -24.34 -37.61
N SER A 748 -5.27 -24.10 -36.90
CA SER A 748 -5.41 -22.95 -35.99
C SER A 748 -4.42 -23.02 -34.83
N GLU A 749 -4.25 -24.18 -34.20
CA GLU A 749 -3.25 -24.41 -33.14
C GLU A 749 -1.80 -24.22 -33.63
N LEU A 750 -1.47 -24.76 -34.80
CA LEU A 750 -0.14 -24.60 -35.39
C LEU A 750 0.12 -23.16 -35.84
N HIS A 751 -0.92 -22.47 -36.31
CA HIS A 751 -0.82 -21.04 -36.63
C HIS A 751 -0.58 -20.22 -35.36
N LEU A 752 -1.34 -20.48 -34.29
CA LEU A 752 -1.09 -19.86 -32.99
C LEU A 752 0.35 -20.10 -32.54
N TYR A 753 0.81 -21.35 -32.55
CA TYR A 753 2.19 -21.70 -32.20
C TYR A 753 3.23 -20.89 -32.99
N LYS A 754 3.02 -20.69 -34.30
CA LYS A 754 3.90 -19.92 -35.18
C LYS A 754 3.92 -18.42 -34.85
N GLU A 755 2.77 -17.83 -34.52
CA GLU A 755 2.67 -16.41 -34.20
C GLU A 755 3.13 -16.08 -32.77
N MET A 756 3.22 -17.08 -31.88
CA MET A 756 3.74 -16.91 -30.52
C MET A 756 5.27 -16.68 -30.52
N PRO A 757 5.80 -15.90 -29.55
CA PRO A 757 7.24 -15.70 -29.37
C PRO A 757 7.97 -16.99 -29.02
N VAL A 758 9.26 -17.04 -29.35
CA VAL A 758 10.12 -18.20 -29.09
C VAL A 758 10.35 -18.38 -27.57
N SER A 759 10.62 -17.29 -26.85
CA SER A 759 10.75 -17.24 -25.39
C SER A 759 10.44 -15.84 -24.85
N ALA A 760 10.31 -15.69 -23.52
CA ALA A 760 10.20 -14.38 -22.87
C ALA A 760 11.40 -13.46 -23.18
N SER A 761 12.60 -14.03 -23.23
CA SER A 761 13.83 -13.31 -23.57
C SER A 761 13.97 -12.98 -25.07
N HIS A 762 13.21 -13.65 -25.96
CA HIS A 762 13.32 -13.50 -27.41
C HIS A 762 11.93 -13.34 -28.04
N LEU A 763 11.52 -12.09 -28.20
CA LEU A 763 10.20 -11.68 -28.70
C LEU A 763 9.96 -11.99 -30.18
N LEU A 764 10.98 -12.49 -30.90
CA LEU A 764 10.82 -12.97 -32.26
C LEU A 764 9.78 -14.10 -32.30
N THR A 765 8.83 -13.98 -33.22
CA THR A 765 7.82 -15.04 -33.42
C THR A 765 8.47 -16.28 -34.01
N ARG A 766 7.92 -17.46 -33.71
CA ARG A 766 8.38 -18.72 -34.29
C ARG A 766 8.28 -18.73 -35.82
N ARG A 767 7.36 -17.95 -36.39
CA ARG A 767 7.27 -17.70 -37.84
C ARG A 767 8.49 -16.99 -38.40
N ALA A 768 8.91 -15.89 -37.78
CA ALA A 768 10.13 -15.19 -38.20
C ALA A 768 11.36 -16.11 -38.05
N MET A 769 11.39 -16.94 -37.02
CA MET A 769 12.43 -17.94 -36.83
C MET A 769 12.42 -19.01 -37.94
N LEU A 770 11.24 -19.48 -38.33
CA LEU A 770 11.09 -20.43 -39.44
C LEU A 770 11.58 -19.84 -40.77
N GLU A 771 11.36 -18.55 -41.01
CA GLU A 771 11.90 -17.84 -42.18
C GLU A 771 13.43 -17.80 -42.14
N LYS A 772 14.05 -17.56 -40.96
CA LYS A 772 15.51 -17.67 -40.79
C LYS A 772 16.01 -19.09 -41.09
N ILE A 773 15.35 -20.12 -40.55
CA ILE A 773 15.68 -21.53 -40.80
C ILE A 773 15.65 -21.82 -42.31
N ARG A 774 14.60 -21.40 -43.02
CA ARG A 774 14.47 -21.61 -44.48
C ARG A 774 15.51 -20.82 -45.27
N SER A 775 15.79 -19.58 -44.90
CA SER A 775 16.84 -18.78 -45.56
C SER A 775 18.24 -19.40 -45.42
N SER A 776 18.48 -20.16 -44.33
CA SER A 776 19.72 -20.90 -44.14
C SER A 776 19.88 -22.02 -45.19
N MET A 777 18.80 -22.74 -45.48
CA MET A 777 18.75 -23.74 -46.55
C MET A 777 18.99 -23.12 -47.93
N GLU A 778 18.39 -21.96 -48.21
CA GLU A 778 18.56 -21.25 -49.48
C GLU A 778 20.01 -20.78 -49.69
N ARG A 779 20.67 -20.30 -48.63
CA ARG A 779 22.08 -19.92 -48.66
C ARG A 779 22.99 -21.11 -48.97
N MET A 780 22.74 -22.28 -48.39
CA MET A 780 23.47 -23.50 -48.73
C MET A 780 23.22 -23.92 -50.19
N ASN A 781 21.97 -23.89 -50.66
CA ASN A 781 21.66 -24.22 -52.05
C ASN A 781 22.32 -23.25 -53.03
N ALA A 782 22.43 -21.96 -52.69
CA ALA A 782 23.20 -20.99 -53.45
C ALA A 782 24.71 -21.30 -53.42
N PHE A 783 25.27 -21.66 -52.26
CA PHE A 783 26.66 -22.05 -52.11
C PHE A 783 27.00 -23.33 -52.90
N ILE A 784 26.18 -24.37 -52.83
CA ILE A 784 26.33 -25.61 -53.63
C ILE A 784 26.26 -25.30 -55.13
N ARG A 785 25.37 -24.38 -55.55
CA ARG A 785 25.30 -23.92 -56.95
C ARG A 785 26.54 -23.14 -57.38
N GLN A 786 27.18 -22.41 -56.47
CA GLN A 786 28.46 -21.72 -56.72
C GLN A 786 29.67 -22.68 -56.70
N CYS A 787 29.62 -23.73 -55.87
CA CYS A 787 30.63 -24.78 -55.81
C CYS A 787 30.51 -25.82 -56.93
N ARG A 788 29.44 -25.77 -57.74
CA ARG A 788 29.44 -26.40 -59.06
C ARG A 788 30.43 -25.65 -59.96
N TRP A 789 31.71 -25.97 -59.79
CA TRP A 789 32.74 -25.69 -60.76
C TRP A 789 32.39 -26.45 -62.06
N THR A 790 32.18 -25.66 -63.11
CA THR A 790 32.66 -25.84 -64.48
C THR A 790 33.12 -27.25 -64.85
N ASP A 791 32.36 -27.89 -65.75
CA ASP A 791 32.88 -28.94 -66.64
C ASP A 791 34.19 -28.50 -67.32
#